data_AF-A0A7D5XJ33-F1
#
_entry.id   AF-A0A7D5XJ33-F1
#
_cell.length_a   1.000
_cell.length_b   1.000
_cell.length_c   1.000
_cell.angle_alpha   90.00
_cell.angle_beta   90.00
_cell.angle_gamma   90.00
#
_symmetry.space_group_name_H-M   'P 1'
#
loop_
_entity.id
_entity.type
_entity.pdbx_description
1 polymer ?
#
loop_
_entity_poly.entity_id
_entity_poly.type
_entity_poly.pdbx_seq_one_letter_code
_entity_poly.pdbx_strand_id
1 'polypeptide(L)'
;MSEKSKARYEMKKKLKELSNIPGSGTELISVYIPPRYPIAEVSNKLKAEYGQASNIKSKSTRKNVLDALEKIINYLKMFREPPENGIAIFGGNISKERGKPDIQLFSISPPEPIHVQFYRCDSSFSLEPLQDMLEAKDVYGLVVMDGREATLAVLKGKQTKIVRKLNSTAHSKLHGKGGQCVDESTLIQLADGRVVKIGELKDEREIFGYNFNDHKPMHEECAGVFERRAEKSYLIKTRNPIFEIKATPEHKFFVVTENGIEEEYAEDIKKGDCLLAVKYLNVEGKNRKLGVEVPSLLELSPAGSVYLRRKRGEVGLSLKDLGRIIGASDTTALRIENGSVLLNPTKIRRIAEAYEVDWEEFSRKFINKIPVVELPEYFNRNICQVFGYMLGDGSLDGNRVILYEGDEQLIRKYKTLVDRTFGLESTIRVVRPGRRRHSWAKKPYFELRVYNKWLSDILQRHFGSLLAPAEKRGIPEVIMTLKKNEIAAFLRGLYDAEGYVREGKIEITMTAEDVIRAAQLLLLRFGIISSCNLKKTYGVKAQYALTVYDSKSLRNFRKHIGFSSSRKNEKLERTAAREKTHTYLNQIPLRGSWIRKLGDELRMLRKDFPTTSNFFHDERNMSYKVFRKRIIPAFRRRIKSIRETHSSNIRTYRRNLRIEVSEVANAIGKSVFPVYEAQRGNGKRYVRERILDFLNDEKERMLEKGERILDILNKMYNSEMILTKVDSKSVQQGGSFYDLTMPKNESFIANCLIVHNSARRYERLIEESIEKYYKRIGEAMDEIFVNIKGLKGIIVGGPGPAKEDFMKLKPFNYQLNILGVVDTGYTEEYGIKELTGKAEPLIAEQEAVKEKLLVDKFMKEVVKDGLATYGEKEVREALESNKVDTLLLSEGLDIKRFATECSSCRKREQGVAEPGMCKCGGKMKVVEEKELSEELAELAEAKGVKVEMISTDTAEGSEFLNGFRGVGALLRYK
;
A
#
# COMPACT_ATOMS: atom_id res chain seq x y z
N MET A 1 -47.57 30.63 22.85
CA MET A 1 -47.19 29.24 23.22
C MET A 1 -47.55 28.31 22.09
N SER A 2 -46.69 27.35 21.70
CA SER A 2 -47.10 26.28 20.77
C SER A 2 -48.00 25.26 21.49
N GLU A 3 -48.95 24.62 20.78
CA GLU A 3 -49.86 23.61 21.36
C GLU A 3 -49.11 22.52 22.15
N LYS A 4 -47.95 22.07 21.66
CA LYS A 4 -47.09 21.09 22.35
C LYS A 4 -46.53 21.59 23.68
N SER A 5 -46.21 22.88 23.78
CA SER A 5 -45.70 23.47 25.02
C SER A 5 -46.80 23.58 26.08
N LYS A 6 -48.03 23.88 25.65
CA LYS A 6 -49.21 23.90 26.53
C LYS A 6 -49.56 22.49 27.05
N ALA A 7 -49.55 21.49 26.16
CA ALA A 7 -49.81 20.10 26.51
C ALA A 7 -48.76 19.50 27.48
N ARG A 8 -47.47 19.81 27.29
CA ARG A 8 -46.41 19.42 28.23
C ARG A 8 -46.58 20.06 29.62
N TYR A 9 -46.99 21.32 29.68
CA TYR A 9 -47.27 22.01 30.95
C TYR A 9 -48.48 21.42 31.69
N GLU A 10 -49.58 21.17 30.98
CA GLU A 10 -50.78 20.52 31.54
C GLU A 10 -50.49 19.10 32.04
N MET A 11 -49.63 18.36 31.34
CA MET A 11 -49.13 17.05 31.75
C MET A 11 -48.26 17.13 33.02
N LYS A 12 -47.27 18.04 33.09
CA LYS A 12 -46.43 18.26 34.30
C LYS A 12 -47.30 18.55 35.52
N LYS A 13 -48.32 19.41 35.37
CA LYS A 13 -49.28 19.74 36.44
C LYS A 13 -50.08 18.52 36.91
N LYS A 14 -50.63 17.73 35.98
CA LYS A 14 -51.39 16.51 36.31
C LYS A 14 -50.53 15.43 36.96
N LEU A 15 -49.26 15.29 36.58
CA LEU A 15 -48.35 14.33 37.23
C LEU A 15 -48.04 14.74 38.67
N LYS A 16 -47.80 16.03 38.95
CA LYS A 16 -47.61 16.53 40.32
C LYS A 16 -48.86 16.29 41.17
N GLU A 17 -50.06 16.48 40.61
CA GLU A 17 -51.33 16.15 41.28
C GLU A 17 -51.45 14.66 41.62
N LEU A 18 -51.22 13.78 40.65
CA LEU A 18 -51.30 12.33 40.85
C LEU A 18 -50.24 11.78 41.81
N SER A 19 -49.04 12.36 41.84
CA SER A 19 -47.96 11.95 42.75
C SER A 19 -48.29 12.19 44.23
N ASN A 20 -49.14 13.18 44.51
CA ASN A 20 -49.55 13.57 45.86
C ASN A 20 -50.79 12.80 46.37
N ILE A 21 -51.24 11.77 45.66
CA ILE A 21 -52.37 10.93 46.05
C ILE A 21 -51.83 9.63 46.68
N PRO A 22 -51.85 9.50 48.02
CA PRO A 22 -51.42 8.28 48.70
C PRO A 22 -52.53 7.20 48.69
N GLY A 23 -52.19 5.96 48.34
CA GLY A 23 -53.07 4.81 48.49
C GLY A 23 -53.04 4.22 49.89
N SER A 24 -54.20 3.84 50.44
CA SER A 24 -54.31 3.12 51.73
C SER A 24 -54.06 1.61 51.55
N GLY A 25 -52.95 1.24 50.88
CA GLY A 25 -52.65 -0.12 50.41
C GLY A 25 -52.61 -0.20 48.89
N THR A 26 -52.54 -1.41 48.32
CA THR A 26 -52.51 -1.65 46.85
C THR A 26 -53.89 -1.43 46.22
N GLU A 27 -54.31 -0.16 46.14
CA GLU A 27 -55.65 0.26 45.71
C GLU A 27 -55.64 1.28 44.55
N LEU A 28 -54.45 1.62 44.03
CA LEU A 28 -54.27 2.58 42.94
C LEU A 28 -53.79 1.88 41.66
N ILE A 29 -54.54 2.05 40.59
CA ILE A 29 -54.35 1.35 39.31
C ILE A 29 -53.80 2.31 38.26
N SER A 30 -52.74 1.90 37.58
CA SER A 30 -52.14 2.62 36.45
C SER A 30 -52.20 1.74 35.20
N VAL A 31 -52.76 2.26 34.11
CA VAL A 31 -52.87 1.58 32.81
C VAL A 31 -52.29 2.43 31.71
N TYR A 32 -51.35 1.88 30.97
CA TYR A 32 -50.72 2.52 29.82
C TYR A 32 -51.04 1.77 28.55
N ILE A 33 -51.53 2.51 27.54
CA ILE A 33 -51.92 1.96 26.24
C ILE A 33 -51.20 2.75 25.14
N PRO A 34 -50.29 2.12 24.38
CA PRO A 34 -49.59 2.78 23.28
C PRO A 34 -50.53 3.01 22.07
N PRO A 35 -50.17 3.91 21.13
CA PRO A 35 -50.94 4.11 19.91
C PRO A 35 -51.12 2.81 19.12
N ARG A 36 -52.26 2.65 18.45
CA ARG A 36 -52.59 1.48 17.61
C ARG A 36 -52.69 0.13 18.35
N TYR A 37 -52.56 0.11 19.68
CA TYR A 37 -52.76 -1.12 20.46
C TYR A 37 -54.26 -1.44 20.58
N PRO A 38 -54.73 -2.67 20.34
CA PRO A 38 -56.16 -2.97 20.38
C PRO A 38 -56.78 -2.76 21.78
N ILE A 39 -57.74 -1.83 21.89
CA ILE A 39 -58.47 -1.55 23.15
C ILE A 39 -59.19 -2.80 23.68
N ALA A 40 -59.64 -3.68 22.78
CA ALA A 40 -60.28 -4.94 23.14
C ALA A 40 -59.36 -5.87 23.94
N GLU A 41 -58.08 -5.95 23.59
CA GLU A 41 -57.10 -6.77 24.32
C GLU A 41 -56.84 -6.23 25.73
N VAL A 42 -56.68 -4.91 25.87
CA VAL A 42 -56.51 -4.27 27.18
C VAL A 42 -57.75 -4.46 28.05
N SER A 43 -58.93 -4.31 27.46
CA SER A 43 -60.21 -4.53 28.16
C SER A 43 -60.36 -5.97 28.64
N ASN A 44 -59.94 -6.96 27.84
CA ASN A 44 -59.95 -8.37 28.23
C ASN A 44 -58.95 -8.66 29.36
N LYS A 45 -57.75 -8.06 29.30
CA LYS A 45 -56.75 -8.15 30.36
C LYS A 45 -57.27 -7.57 31.68
N LEU A 46 -57.87 -6.38 31.66
CA LEU A 46 -58.44 -5.76 32.87
C LEU A 46 -59.63 -6.55 33.43
N LYS A 47 -60.44 -7.22 32.61
CA LYS A 47 -61.48 -8.14 33.08
C LYS A 47 -60.90 -9.36 33.79
N ALA A 48 -59.77 -9.89 33.32
CA ALA A 48 -59.06 -10.96 34.00
C ALA A 48 -58.51 -10.48 35.36
N GLU A 49 -57.93 -9.28 35.41
CA GLU A 49 -57.47 -8.64 36.66
C GLU A 49 -58.63 -8.39 37.63
N TYR A 50 -59.81 -8.00 37.13
CA TYR A 50 -61.04 -7.86 37.94
C TYR A 50 -61.44 -9.21 38.58
N GLY A 51 -61.37 -10.29 37.80
CA GLY A 51 -61.59 -11.65 38.31
C GLY A 51 -60.61 -12.03 39.41
N GLN A 52 -59.31 -11.74 39.25
CA GLN A 52 -58.29 -12.01 40.26
C GLN A 52 -58.45 -11.15 41.52
N ALA A 53 -58.77 -9.87 41.36
CA ALA A 53 -58.98 -8.92 42.45
C ALA A 53 -60.14 -9.32 43.38
N SER A 54 -61.11 -10.13 42.90
CA SER A 54 -62.18 -10.67 43.74
C SER A 54 -61.70 -11.57 44.88
N ASN A 55 -60.46 -12.07 44.81
CA ASN A 55 -59.83 -12.91 45.85
C ASN A 55 -59.03 -12.12 46.89
N ILE A 56 -58.99 -10.77 46.82
CA ILE A 56 -58.31 -9.94 47.82
C ILE A 56 -58.93 -10.17 49.21
N LYS A 57 -58.08 -10.47 50.21
CA LYS A 57 -58.51 -10.82 51.59
C LYS A 57 -59.17 -9.65 52.33
N SER A 58 -58.65 -8.43 52.16
CA SER A 58 -59.21 -7.21 52.76
C SER A 58 -60.51 -6.81 52.06
N LYS A 59 -61.64 -6.79 52.78
CA LYS A 59 -62.97 -6.45 52.23
C LYS A 59 -63.03 -5.03 51.66
N SER A 60 -62.35 -4.07 52.31
CA SER A 60 -62.29 -2.66 51.87
C SER A 60 -61.47 -2.52 50.59
N THR A 61 -60.25 -3.06 50.59
CA THR A 61 -59.32 -3.02 49.45
C THR A 61 -59.87 -3.74 48.24
N ARG A 62 -60.49 -4.90 48.45
CA ARG A 62 -61.19 -5.63 47.39
C ARG A 62 -62.26 -4.77 46.73
N LYS A 63 -63.11 -4.12 47.51
CA LYS A 63 -64.18 -3.26 46.97
C LYS A 63 -63.60 -2.08 46.19
N ASN A 64 -62.60 -1.39 46.73
CA ASN A 64 -62.00 -0.22 46.09
C ASN A 64 -61.29 -0.56 44.77
N VAL A 65 -60.54 -1.67 44.71
CA VAL A 65 -59.87 -2.14 43.49
C VAL A 65 -60.87 -2.58 42.43
N LEU A 66 -61.93 -3.30 42.82
CA LEU A 66 -62.99 -3.71 41.89
C LEU A 66 -63.72 -2.50 41.31
N ASP A 67 -64.12 -1.55 42.16
CA ASP A 67 -64.81 -0.32 41.73
C ASP A 67 -63.92 0.53 40.79
N ALA A 68 -62.60 0.59 41.05
CA ALA A 68 -61.64 1.28 40.21
C ALA A 68 -61.44 0.59 38.84
N LEU A 69 -61.28 -0.74 38.83
CA LEU A 69 -61.20 -1.52 37.59
C LEU A 69 -62.46 -1.39 36.75
N GLU A 70 -63.64 -1.46 37.37
CA GLU A 70 -64.91 -1.30 36.68
C GLU A 70 -65.03 0.09 36.03
N LYS A 71 -64.64 1.16 36.74
CA LYS A 71 -64.57 2.51 36.16
C LYS A 71 -63.62 2.60 34.98
N ILE A 72 -62.43 2.01 35.07
CA ILE A 72 -61.44 2.01 33.96
C ILE A 72 -61.97 1.23 32.76
N ILE A 73 -62.54 0.04 32.96
CA ILE A 73 -63.11 -0.79 31.90
C ILE A 73 -64.28 -0.06 31.21
N ASN A 74 -65.13 0.62 31.98
CA ASN A 74 -66.24 1.39 31.42
C ASN A 74 -65.76 2.63 30.65
N TYR A 75 -64.70 3.30 31.12
CA TYR A 75 -64.08 4.40 30.39
C TYR A 75 -63.45 3.95 29.07
N LEU A 76 -62.80 2.78 29.04
CA LEU A 76 -62.20 2.22 27.83
C LEU A 76 -63.23 1.89 26.73
N LYS A 77 -64.47 1.53 27.09
CA LYS A 77 -65.56 1.30 26.11
C LYS A 77 -65.89 2.54 25.27
N MET A 78 -65.53 3.74 25.72
CA MET A 78 -65.74 4.98 24.97
C MET A 78 -64.78 5.12 23.77
N PHE A 79 -63.72 4.29 23.70
CA PHE A 79 -62.71 4.34 22.64
C PHE A 79 -62.83 3.14 21.69
N ARG A 80 -62.94 3.41 20.38
CA ARG A 80 -62.82 2.36 19.35
C ARG A 80 -61.35 1.97 19.12
N GLU A 81 -60.46 2.96 19.14
CA GLU A 81 -59.00 2.82 19.04
C GLU A 81 -58.33 3.79 20.03
N PRO A 82 -57.09 3.53 20.48
CA PRO A 82 -56.38 4.48 21.35
C PRO A 82 -56.12 5.82 20.64
N PRO A 83 -56.00 6.94 21.38
CA PRO A 83 -55.60 8.23 20.81
C PRO A 83 -54.26 8.19 20.06
N GLU A 84 -53.99 9.19 19.21
CA GLU A 84 -52.82 9.24 18.30
C GLU A 84 -51.47 9.03 19.00
N ASN A 85 -51.32 9.49 20.25
CA ASN A 85 -50.12 9.33 21.06
C ASN A 85 -50.28 8.27 22.19
N GLY A 86 -51.35 7.49 22.18
CA GLY A 86 -51.71 6.58 23.26
C GLY A 86 -52.46 7.27 24.41
N ILE A 87 -52.71 6.54 25.50
CA ILE A 87 -53.40 7.07 26.68
C ILE A 87 -52.86 6.42 27.97
N ALA A 88 -52.72 7.22 29.01
CA ALA A 88 -52.46 6.76 30.37
C ALA A 88 -53.71 7.00 31.24
N ILE A 89 -54.17 5.96 31.94
CA ILE A 89 -55.38 6.00 32.77
C ILE A 89 -54.99 5.57 34.19
N PHE A 90 -55.41 6.37 35.15
CA PHE A 90 -55.15 6.17 36.57
C PHE A 90 -56.48 6.09 37.30
N GLY A 91 -56.72 5.07 38.11
CA GLY A 91 -57.97 4.93 38.85
C GLY A 91 -57.78 4.29 40.21
N GLY A 92 -58.48 4.77 41.23
CA GLY A 92 -58.31 4.25 42.59
C GLY A 92 -59.00 5.10 43.63
N ASN A 93 -58.94 4.67 44.89
CA ASN A 93 -59.49 5.41 46.01
C ASN A 93 -58.54 6.54 46.43
N ILE A 94 -58.99 7.79 46.34
CA ILE A 94 -58.19 8.97 46.67
C ILE A 94 -58.57 9.62 48.02
N SER A 95 -59.48 9.00 48.76
CA SER A 95 -59.94 9.50 50.05
C SER A 95 -58.81 9.51 51.09
N LYS A 96 -58.64 10.65 51.77
CA LYS A 96 -57.69 10.81 52.89
C LYS A 96 -58.23 10.25 54.22
N GLU A 97 -59.54 9.96 54.30
CA GLU A 97 -60.20 9.43 55.49
C GLU A 97 -60.33 7.90 55.42
N ARG A 98 -59.78 7.19 56.42
CA ARG A 98 -59.88 5.72 56.49
C ARG A 98 -61.34 5.28 56.61
N GLY A 99 -61.80 4.47 55.65
CA GLY A 99 -63.13 3.84 55.66
C GLY A 99 -64.20 4.54 54.81
N LYS A 100 -63.91 5.69 54.20
CA LYS A 100 -64.80 6.39 53.28
C LYS A 100 -64.27 6.28 51.84
N PRO A 101 -64.91 5.51 50.94
CA PRO A 101 -64.41 5.33 49.57
C PRO A 101 -64.72 6.56 48.69
N ASP A 102 -63.70 7.09 48.02
CA ASP A 102 -63.79 8.09 46.94
C ASP A 102 -62.98 7.61 45.73
N ILE A 103 -63.62 6.79 44.89
CA ILE A 103 -62.98 6.23 43.69
C ILE A 103 -63.02 7.25 42.57
N GLN A 104 -61.85 7.71 42.11
CA GLN A 104 -61.73 8.63 40.99
C GLN A 104 -60.95 8.01 39.84
N LEU A 105 -61.17 8.55 38.63
CA LEU A 105 -60.48 8.17 37.40
C LEU A 105 -59.88 9.41 36.77
N PHE A 106 -58.59 9.34 36.44
CA PHE A 106 -57.83 10.37 35.76
C PHE A 106 -57.30 9.81 34.45
N SER A 107 -57.31 10.63 33.40
CA SER A 107 -56.68 10.29 32.13
C SER A 107 -55.74 11.40 31.64
N ILE A 108 -54.63 10.96 31.05
CA ILE A 108 -53.62 11.82 30.45
C ILE A 108 -53.40 11.35 29.01
N SER A 109 -53.63 12.28 28.07
CA SER A 109 -53.19 12.12 26.68
C SER A 109 -51.80 12.73 26.55
N PRO A 110 -50.76 11.93 26.26
CA PRO A 110 -49.38 12.39 26.23
C PRO A 110 -49.11 13.26 24.97
N PRO A 111 -48.23 14.27 25.07
CA PRO A 111 -47.86 15.13 23.94
C PRO A 111 -47.00 14.41 22.89
N GLU A 112 -46.43 13.25 23.23
CA GLU A 112 -45.64 12.37 22.37
C GLU A 112 -46.08 10.91 22.56
N PRO A 113 -45.96 10.04 21.54
CA PRO A 113 -46.38 8.64 21.63
C PRO A 113 -45.76 7.87 22.80
N ILE A 114 -46.59 7.24 23.63
CA ILE A 114 -46.11 6.26 24.63
C ILE A 114 -45.80 4.93 23.92
N HIS A 115 -44.67 4.30 24.28
CA HIS A 115 -44.24 3.02 23.69
C HIS A 115 -44.42 1.81 24.63
N VAL A 116 -44.85 2.03 25.87
CA VAL A 116 -45.04 0.98 26.88
C VAL A 116 -46.52 0.63 27.05
N GLN A 117 -46.82 -0.67 27.18
CA GLN A 117 -48.14 -1.18 27.53
C GLN A 117 -48.03 -1.93 28.87
N PHE A 118 -48.71 -1.46 29.91
CA PHE A 118 -48.79 -2.21 31.16
C PHE A 118 -50.00 -1.84 32.00
N TYR A 119 -50.29 -2.71 32.96
CA TYR A 119 -51.23 -2.52 34.07
C TYR A 119 -50.47 -2.76 35.36
N ARG A 120 -50.62 -1.87 36.34
CA ARG A 120 -50.05 -2.03 37.69
C ARG A 120 -51.04 -1.53 38.73
N CYS A 121 -51.28 -2.33 39.76
CA CYS A 121 -52.04 -1.95 40.94
C CYS A 121 -51.09 -1.91 42.12
N ASP A 122 -50.92 -0.74 42.72
CA ASP A 122 -49.94 -0.50 43.78
C ASP A 122 -50.47 0.53 44.79
N SER A 123 -49.66 0.85 45.79
CA SER A 123 -49.93 1.87 46.81
C SER A 123 -49.77 3.31 46.31
N SER A 124 -49.18 3.49 45.13
CA SER A 124 -49.03 4.76 44.41
C SER A 124 -49.30 4.56 42.91
N PHE A 125 -49.68 5.63 42.21
CA PHE A 125 -49.72 5.57 40.75
C PHE A 125 -48.31 5.47 40.16
N SER A 126 -48.14 4.64 39.13
CA SER A 126 -46.87 4.49 38.40
C SER A 126 -46.74 5.60 37.36
N LEU A 127 -46.01 6.65 37.71
CA LEU A 127 -45.87 7.87 36.89
C LEU A 127 -44.57 7.92 36.08
N GLU A 128 -43.62 7.02 36.36
CA GLU A 128 -42.28 6.96 35.75
C GLU A 128 -42.28 7.13 34.21
N PRO A 129 -43.12 6.40 33.43
CA PRO A 129 -43.08 6.51 31.97
C PRO A 129 -43.45 7.88 31.41
N LEU A 130 -44.22 8.67 32.17
CA LEU A 130 -44.62 10.03 31.81
C LEU A 130 -43.63 11.07 32.34
N GLN A 131 -42.99 10.80 33.47
CA GLN A 131 -41.93 11.66 34.03
C GLN A 131 -40.69 11.66 33.11
N ASP A 132 -40.29 10.49 32.59
CA ASP A 132 -39.20 10.33 31.61
C ASP A 132 -39.40 11.13 30.30
N MET A 133 -40.63 11.58 30.02
CA MET A 133 -40.97 12.40 28.85
C MET A 133 -40.78 13.90 29.09
N LEU A 134 -40.66 14.32 30.34
CA LEU A 134 -40.53 15.73 30.74
C LEU A 134 -39.07 16.18 30.85
N GLU A 135 -38.10 15.27 30.91
CA GLU A 135 -36.67 15.59 30.92
C GLU A 135 -36.15 16.08 29.57
N ALA A 136 -35.36 17.16 29.57
CA ALA A 136 -34.68 17.67 28.38
C ALA A 136 -33.47 16.77 28.04
N LYS A 137 -33.63 15.86 27.06
CA LYS A 137 -32.61 14.85 26.74
C LYS A 137 -31.43 15.45 25.97
N ASP A 138 -30.23 15.32 26.54
CA ASP A 138 -28.96 15.57 25.85
C ASP A 138 -28.76 14.61 24.68
N VAL A 139 -28.07 15.11 23.64
CA VAL A 139 -27.83 14.39 22.39
C VAL A 139 -26.34 14.18 22.19
N TYR A 140 -25.93 12.92 22.05
CA TYR A 140 -24.55 12.50 21.79
C TYR A 140 -24.45 11.71 20.48
N GLY A 141 -23.32 11.83 19.79
CA GLY A 141 -23.00 10.99 18.64
C GLY A 141 -22.20 9.77 19.07
N LEU A 142 -22.49 8.61 18.48
CA LEU A 142 -21.74 7.38 18.70
C LEU A 142 -21.21 6.89 17.36
N VAL A 143 -19.92 6.57 17.29
CA VAL A 143 -19.29 5.98 16.11
C VAL A 143 -18.54 4.74 16.56
N VAL A 144 -18.89 3.57 16.04
CA VAL A 144 -18.11 2.35 16.30
C VAL A 144 -17.52 1.86 14.98
N MET A 145 -16.23 1.51 14.97
CA MET A 145 -15.53 1.12 13.75
C MET A 145 -14.43 0.08 13.95
N ASP A 146 -14.13 -0.67 12.90
CA ASP A 146 -12.92 -1.45 12.73
C ASP A 146 -12.36 -1.27 11.31
N GLY A 147 -11.44 -2.14 10.89
CA GLY A 147 -10.88 -2.09 9.53
C GLY A 147 -11.88 -2.46 8.42
N ARG A 148 -13.01 -3.10 8.76
CA ARG A 148 -13.99 -3.70 7.84
C ARG A 148 -15.27 -2.89 7.74
N GLU A 149 -15.73 -2.28 8.81
CA GLU A 149 -17.02 -1.60 8.86
C GLU A 149 -17.10 -0.54 9.98
N ALA A 150 -18.07 0.36 9.84
CA ALA A 150 -18.33 1.44 10.77
C ALA A 150 -19.83 1.71 10.89
N THR A 151 -20.30 1.88 12.12
CA THR A 151 -21.68 2.15 12.48
C THR A 151 -21.76 3.51 13.19
N LEU A 152 -22.60 4.41 12.66
CA LEU A 152 -22.87 5.72 13.25
C LEU A 152 -24.27 5.72 13.86
N ALA A 153 -24.39 6.16 15.10
CA ALA A 153 -25.63 6.27 15.84
C ALA A 153 -25.74 7.59 16.60
N VAL A 154 -26.96 7.94 17.00
CA VAL A 154 -27.26 9.07 17.88
C VAL A 154 -27.86 8.52 19.17
N LEU A 155 -27.32 8.98 20.29
CA LEU A 155 -27.84 8.73 21.63
C LEU A 155 -28.64 9.95 22.09
N LYS A 156 -29.91 9.76 22.43
CA LYS A 156 -30.77 10.81 23.00
C LYS A 156 -31.37 10.32 24.31
N GLY A 157 -30.87 10.84 25.43
CA GLY A 157 -31.10 10.24 26.75
C GLY A 157 -30.62 8.78 26.75
N LYS A 158 -31.50 7.83 27.09
CA LYS A 158 -31.19 6.38 27.08
C LYS A 158 -31.45 5.67 25.75
N GLN A 159 -31.95 6.37 24.72
CA GLN A 159 -32.30 5.75 23.44
C GLN A 159 -31.19 5.93 22.41
N THR A 160 -30.66 4.82 21.89
CA THR A 160 -29.73 4.79 20.76
C THR A 160 -30.46 4.53 19.45
N LYS A 161 -30.22 5.37 18.43
CA LYS A 161 -30.72 5.17 17.07
C LYS A 161 -29.56 5.09 16.10
N ILE A 162 -29.41 3.94 15.42
CA ILE A 162 -28.44 3.78 14.33
C ILE A 162 -28.90 4.61 13.14
N VAL A 163 -28.00 5.44 12.61
CA VAL A 163 -28.28 6.35 11.50
C VAL A 163 -27.66 5.81 10.21
N ARG A 164 -26.44 5.25 10.26
CA ARG A 164 -25.73 4.77 9.06
C ARG A 164 -24.78 3.63 9.38
N LYS A 165 -24.66 2.69 8.45
CA LYS A 165 -23.63 1.65 8.43
C LYS A 165 -22.78 1.80 7.16
N LEU A 166 -21.47 1.62 7.28
CA LEU A 166 -20.49 1.85 6.21
C LEU A 166 -19.49 0.71 6.17
N ASN A 167 -19.33 0.08 5.00
CA ASN A 167 -18.38 -1.01 4.81
C ASN A 167 -17.10 -0.53 4.12
N SER A 168 -15.99 -1.11 4.53
CA SER A 168 -14.66 -0.97 3.93
C SER A 168 -14.53 -1.91 2.74
N THR A 169 -14.04 -1.38 1.63
CA THR A 169 -13.67 -2.17 0.45
C THR A 169 -12.22 -2.63 0.49
N ALA A 170 -11.46 -2.26 1.54
CA ALA A 170 -10.06 -2.64 1.70
C ALA A 170 -9.92 -4.16 1.92
N HIS A 171 -10.82 -4.77 2.71
CA HIS A 171 -10.80 -6.21 2.98
C HIS A 171 -11.48 -7.07 1.90
N SER A 172 -12.40 -6.53 1.10
CA SER A 172 -12.99 -7.27 -0.03
C SER A 172 -11.98 -7.51 -1.16
N LYS A 173 -10.89 -6.71 -1.22
CA LYS A 173 -9.76 -6.89 -2.13
C LYS A 173 -8.75 -7.95 -1.66
N LEU A 174 -8.89 -8.51 -0.46
CA LEU A 174 -8.00 -9.56 0.06
C LEU A 174 -8.32 -10.95 -0.48
N HIS A 175 -9.54 -11.20 -0.98
CA HIS A 175 -9.92 -12.52 -1.50
C HIS A 175 -9.58 -12.76 -2.97
N GLY A 176 -8.84 -11.85 -3.62
CA GLY A 176 -8.41 -12.02 -4.99
C GLY A 176 -7.02 -11.44 -5.21
N LYS A 177 -6.10 -12.31 -5.64
CA LYS A 177 -4.82 -11.97 -6.26
C LYS A 177 -3.74 -11.57 -5.26
N GLY A 178 -3.08 -12.54 -4.62
CA GLY A 178 -1.61 -12.57 -4.60
C GLY A 178 -1.21 -13.41 -5.81
N GLY A 179 -0.72 -12.78 -6.88
CA GLY A 179 -0.69 -13.48 -8.18
C GLY A 179 0.02 -12.80 -9.33
N GLN A 180 0.90 -11.84 -9.09
CA GLN A 180 1.71 -11.26 -10.17
C GLN A 180 3.01 -12.04 -10.31
N CYS A 181 2.98 -13.25 -10.87
CA CYS A 181 4.14 -14.13 -10.84
C CYS A 181 4.57 -14.54 -12.26
N VAL A 182 5.88 -14.72 -12.45
CA VAL A 182 6.50 -15.21 -13.68
C VAL A 182 6.96 -16.65 -13.49
N ASP A 183 7.02 -17.43 -14.56
CA ASP A 183 7.36 -18.86 -14.51
C ASP A 183 8.76 -19.10 -13.92
N GLU A 184 8.96 -20.20 -13.21
CA GLU A 184 10.24 -20.57 -12.56
C GLU A 184 11.45 -20.56 -13.50
N SER A 185 11.25 -20.81 -14.80
CA SER A 185 12.30 -20.80 -15.82
C SER A 185 12.70 -19.39 -16.29
N THR A 186 12.00 -18.36 -15.83
CA THR A 186 12.27 -16.96 -16.19
C THR A 186 13.66 -16.55 -15.73
N LEU A 187 14.47 -16.03 -16.66
CA LEU A 187 15.80 -15.57 -16.37
C LEU A 187 15.80 -14.12 -15.89
N ILE A 188 16.54 -13.90 -14.82
CA ILE A 188 16.85 -12.59 -14.26
C ILE A 188 18.37 -12.39 -14.25
N GLN A 189 18.81 -11.13 -14.26
CA GLN A 189 20.23 -10.80 -14.12
C GLN A 189 20.48 -10.13 -12.77
N LEU A 190 21.47 -10.65 -12.04
CA LEU A 190 21.93 -10.12 -10.76
C LEU A 190 22.92 -8.97 -10.96
N ALA A 191 23.10 -8.13 -9.94
CA ALA A 191 24.02 -6.99 -9.97
C ALA A 191 25.48 -7.40 -10.25
N ASP A 192 25.88 -8.59 -9.80
CA ASP A 192 27.23 -9.11 -10.02
C ASP A 192 27.46 -9.66 -11.45
N GLY A 193 26.41 -9.74 -12.26
CA GLY A 193 26.42 -10.17 -13.65
C GLY A 193 25.89 -11.58 -13.91
N ARG A 194 25.69 -12.41 -12.88
CA ARG A 194 25.10 -13.75 -13.06
C ARG A 194 23.70 -13.67 -13.66
N VAL A 195 23.40 -14.62 -14.54
CA VAL A 195 22.09 -14.83 -15.12
C VAL A 195 21.56 -16.14 -14.54
N VAL A 196 20.46 -16.06 -13.81
CA VAL A 196 19.89 -17.19 -13.07
C VAL A 196 18.41 -17.33 -13.37
N LYS A 197 17.88 -18.54 -13.23
CA LYS A 197 16.43 -18.77 -13.23
C LYS A 197 15.86 -18.25 -11.93
N ILE A 198 14.71 -17.60 -11.99
CA ILE A 198 14.06 -17.04 -10.81
C ILE A 198 13.72 -18.11 -9.76
N GLY A 199 13.41 -19.34 -10.19
CA GLY A 199 13.16 -20.46 -9.27
C GLY A 199 14.41 -21.03 -8.59
N GLU A 200 15.60 -20.65 -9.04
CA GLU A 200 16.89 -21.06 -8.44
C GLU A 200 17.45 -19.98 -7.48
N LEU A 201 16.72 -18.87 -7.31
CA LEU A 201 17.15 -17.76 -6.48
C LEU A 201 17.03 -18.14 -4.99
N LYS A 202 18.15 -18.18 -4.28
CA LYS A 202 18.20 -18.50 -2.84
C LYS A 202 18.27 -17.24 -1.98
N ASP A 203 19.49 -16.72 -1.75
CA ASP A 203 19.78 -15.72 -0.72
C ASP A 203 20.35 -14.39 -1.26
N GLU A 204 20.70 -14.34 -2.55
CA GLU A 204 21.37 -13.20 -3.15
C GLU A 204 20.38 -12.16 -3.64
N ARG A 205 20.54 -10.94 -3.14
CA ARG A 205 19.43 -9.99 -3.13
C ARG A 205 19.54 -8.89 -4.18
N GLU A 206 20.71 -8.58 -4.73
CA GLU A 206 20.77 -7.46 -5.69
C GLU A 206 20.38 -7.85 -7.12
N ILE A 207 19.19 -7.43 -7.54
CA ILE A 207 18.58 -7.79 -8.82
C ILE A 207 18.34 -6.52 -9.65
N PHE A 208 18.53 -6.59 -10.96
CA PHE A 208 18.19 -5.48 -11.85
C PHE A 208 16.67 -5.29 -11.95
N GLY A 209 16.22 -4.08 -11.62
CA GLY A 209 14.92 -3.53 -11.97
C GLY A 209 15.04 -2.30 -12.85
N TYR A 210 13.92 -1.60 -13.02
CA TYR A 210 13.86 -0.39 -13.82
C TYR A 210 13.28 0.77 -13.02
N ASN A 211 14.07 1.83 -12.85
CA ASN A 211 13.63 3.04 -12.19
C ASN A 211 12.95 3.96 -13.22
N PHE A 212 11.63 4.14 -13.08
CA PHE A 212 10.83 4.99 -13.96
C PHE A 212 10.99 6.50 -13.70
N ASN A 213 11.59 6.92 -12.57
CA ASN A 213 11.92 8.33 -12.32
C ASN A 213 13.17 8.77 -13.10
N ASP A 214 14.20 7.92 -13.09
CA ASP A 214 15.47 8.17 -13.79
C ASP A 214 15.48 7.61 -15.22
N HIS A 215 14.48 6.79 -15.56
CA HIS A 215 14.37 6.03 -16.80
C HIS A 215 15.63 5.23 -17.15
N LYS A 216 16.13 4.49 -16.16
CA LYS A 216 17.32 3.64 -16.29
C LYS A 216 17.17 2.34 -15.49
N PRO A 217 17.78 1.24 -15.97
CA PRO A 217 17.98 0.05 -15.18
C PRO A 217 18.85 0.35 -13.97
N MET A 218 18.42 -0.13 -12.82
CA MET A 218 19.15 -0.03 -11.56
C MET A 218 19.00 -1.35 -10.83
N HIS A 219 20.04 -1.77 -10.12
CA HIS A 219 19.92 -2.90 -9.20
C HIS A 219 19.58 -2.38 -7.80
N GLU A 220 18.85 -3.20 -7.06
CA GLU A 220 18.58 -2.99 -5.65
C GLU A 220 18.44 -4.31 -4.93
N GLU A 221 18.47 -4.25 -3.60
CA GLU A 221 18.21 -5.40 -2.75
C GLU A 221 16.74 -5.83 -2.84
N CYS A 222 16.53 -7.08 -3.24
CA CYS A 222 15.28 -7.81 -3.25
C CYS A 222 14.91 -8.13 -1.80
N ALA A 223 13.77 -7.61 -1.35
CA ALA A 223 13.31 -7.79 0.02
C ALA A 223 12.67 -9.17 0.26
N GLY A 224 12.24 -9.86 -0.81
CA GLY A 224 11.58 -11.16 -0.69
C GLY A 224 11.32 -11.82 -2.04
N VAL A 225 11.41 -13.15 -2.05
CA VAL A 225 11.10 -14.02 -3.19
C VAL A 225 9.87 -14.84 -2.81
N PHE A 226 8.82 -14.78 -3.62
CA PHE A 226 7.57 -15.49 -3.34
C PHE A 226 7.34 -16.57 -4.39
N GLU A 227 7.17 -17.82 -3.95
CA GLU A 227 6.74 -18.92 -4.81
C GLU A 227 5.23 -19.14 -4.66
N ARG A 228 4.55 -19.38 -5.78
CA ARG A 228 3.15 -19.80 -5.83
C ARG A 228 2.96 -20.81 -6.94
N ARG A 229 2.06 -21.78 -6.73
CA ARG A 229 1.52 -22.56 -7.85
C ARG A 229 0.31 -21.86 -8.46
N ALA A 230 0.22 -21.92 -9.79
CA ALA A 230 -0.97 -21.48 -10.53
C ALA A 230 -1.36 -22.57 -11.51
N GLU A 231 -2.66 -22.72 -11.80
CA GLU A 231 -3.16 -23.73 -12.75
C GLU A 231 -3.14 -23.24 -14.20
N LYS A 232 -3.24 -21.92 -14.39
CA LYS A 232 -3.33 -21.25 -15.69
C LYS A 232 -2.24 -20.21 -15.80
N SER A 233 -1.69 -20.08 -17.00
CA SER A 233 -0.72 -19.03 -17.34
C SER A 233 -0.84 -18.61 -18.80
N TYR A 234 -0.22 -17.47 -19.12
CA TYR A 234 -0.10 -16.96 -20.48
C TYR A 234 1.36 -16.94 -20.90
N LEU A 235 1.65 -17.55 -22.05
CA LEU A 235 2.91 -17.37 -22.76
C LEU A 235 2.75 -16.19 -23.73
N ILE A 236 3.49 -15.12 -23.46
CA ILE A 236 3.52 -13.91 -24.27
C ILE A 236 4.80 -13.95 -25.10
N LYS A 237 4.66 -13.84 -26.43
CA LYS A 237 5.79 -13.72 -27.36
C LYS A 237 5.74 -12.39 -28.09
N THR A 238 6.91 -11.78 -28.28
CA THR A 238 7.06 -10.51 -29.00
C THR A 238 7.75 -10.71 -30.35
N ARG A 239 7.66 -9.75 -31.29
CA ARG A 239 8.21 -9.91 -32.65
C ARG A 239 9.53 -9.18 -32.92
N ASN A 240 9.76 -8.02 -32.32
CA ASN A 240 10.91 -7.16 -32.63
C ASN A 240 11.36 -6.37 -31.39
N PRO A 241 12.25 -6.94 -30.56
CA PRO A 241 12.89 -8.26 -30.70
C PRO A 241 11.96 -9.39 -30.24
N ILE A 242 12.38 -10.64 -30.45
CA ILE A 242 11.64 -11.83 -30.00
C ILE A 242 12.07 -12.15 -28.58
N PHE A 243 11.17 -11.88 -27.65
CA PHE A 243 11.20 -12.27 -26.25
C PHE A 243 10.02 -13.17 -25.96
N GLU A 244 10.18 -14.01 -24.96
CA GLU A 244 9.16 -14.94 -24.50
C GLU A 244 9.13 -14.91 -22.98
N ILE A 245 7.94 -14.74 -22.42
CA ILE A 245 7.75 -14.79 -20.97
C ILE A 245 6.43 -15.50 -20.67
N LYS A 246 6.45 -16.35 -19.65
CA LYS A 246 5.28 -17.04 -19.16
C LYS A 246 4.94 -16.44 -17.80
N ALA A 247 3.70 -15.98 -17.65
CA ALA A 247 3.24 -15.29 -16.46
C ALA A 247 1.81 -15.69 -16.09
N THR A 248 1.45 -15.52 -14.84
CA THR A 248 0.07 -15.71 -14.35
C THR A 248 -0.87 -14.65 -14.95
N PRO A 249 -2.19 -14.93 -15.04
CA PRO A 249 -3.18 -13.97 -15.57
C PRO A 249 -3.10 -12.57 -14.96
N GLU A 250 -2.82 -12.50 -13.66
CA GLU A 250 -2.82 -11.27 -12.88
C GLU A 250 -1.48 -10.51 -12.93
N HIS A 251 -0.44 -11.07 -13.55
CA HIS A 251 0.85 -10.41 -13.65
C HIS A 251 0.78 -9.20 -14.59
N LYS A 252 1.31 -8.07 -14.15
CA LYS A 252 1.24 -6.80 -14.87
C LYS A 252 2.50 -6.53 -15.68
N PHE A 253 2.29 -6.04 -16.90
CA PHE A 253 3.36 -5.56 -17.77
C PHE A 253 3.18 -4.07 -18.01
N PHE A 254 4.30 -3.37 -18.23
CA PHE A 254 4.28 -1.98 -18.65
C PHE A 254 4.04 -1.89 -20.16
N VAL A 255 2.93 -1.26 -20.53
CA VAL A 255 2.45 -1.10 -21.91
C VAL A 255 2.43 0.37 -22.29
N VAL A 256 2.90 0.69 -23.49
CA VAL A 256 2.87 2.07 -24.01
C VAL A 256 1.58 2.31 -24.80
N THR A 257 0.72 3.14 -24.23
CA THR A 257 -0.62 3.51 -24.73
C THR A 257 -0.68 4.98 -25.12
N GLU A 258 -1.86 5.45 -25.55
CA GLU A 258 -2.12 6.85 -25.88
C GLU A 258 -2.13 7.81 -24.67
N ASN A 259 -2.04 7.26 -23.46
CA ASN A 259 -1.97 8.01 -22.21
C ASN A 259 -0.57 7.97 -21.56
N GLY A 260 0.39 7.29 -22.21
CA GLY A 260 1.76 7.16 -21.71
C GLY A 260 2.11 5.70 -21.44
N ILE A 261 2.78 5.44 -20.31
CA ILE A 261 3.12 4.09 -19.85
C ILE A 261 2.07 3.69 -18.82
N GLU A 262 1.34 2.61 -19.08
CA GLU A 262 0.29 2.06 -18.21
C GLU A 262 0.63 0.61 -17.86
N GLU A 263 -0.01 0.08 -16.81
CA GLU A 263 0.14 -1.31 -16.38
C GLU A 263 -1.05 -2.15 -16.83
N GLU A 264 -0.80 -3.14 -17.69
CA GLU A 264 -1.85 -4.06 -18.17
C GLU A 264 -1.62 -5.47 -17.65
N TYR A 265 -2.71 -6.16 -17.32
CA TYR A 265 -2.65 -7.56 -16.88
C TYR A 265 -2.30 -8.48 -18.05
N ALA A 266 -1.59 -9.58 -17.77
CA ALA A 266 -1.27 -10.60 -18.76
C ALA A 266 -2.52 -11.14 -19.47
N GLU A 267 -3.64 -11.27 -18.76
CA GLU A 267 -4.93 -11.69 -19.32
C GLU A 267 -5.55 -10.68 -20.30
N ASP A 268 -5.21 -9.40 -20.17
CA ASP A 268 -5.75 -8.30 -20.98
C ASP A 268 -4.86 -7.92 -22.16
N ILE A 269 -3.56 -8.27 -22.11
CA ILE A 269 -2.60 -8.02 -23.21
C ILE A 269 -3.05 -8.66 -24.53
N LYS A 270 -3.07 -7.88 -25.60
CA LYS A 270 -3.49 -8.28 -26.94
C LYS A 270 -2.33 -8.24 -27.93
N LYS A 271 -2.51 -8.93 -29.05
CA LYS A 271 -1.59 -8.84 -30.17
C LYS A 271 -1.51 -7.39 -30.67
N GLY A 272 -0.30 -6.88 -30.83
CA GLY A 272 -0.04 -5.50 -31.25
C GLY A 272 0.26 -4.54 -30.10
N ASP A 273 -0.03 -4.93 -28.85
CA ASP A 273 0.33 -4.14 -27.66
C ASP A 273 1.85 -3.97 -27.58
N CYS A 274 2.27 -2.85 -27.01
CA CYS A 274 3.65 -2.43 -27.00
C CYS A 274 4.23 -2.52 -25.59
N LEU A 275 4.93 -3.63 -25.30
CA LEU A 275 5.59 -3.85 -24.03
C LEU A 275 6.94 -3.14 -23.97
N LEU A 276 7.36 -2.80 -22.75
CA LEU A 276 8.68 -2.24 -22.49
C LEU A 276 9.71 -3.33 -22.20
N ALA A 277 10.90 -3.13 -22.75
CA ALA A 277 12.07 -3.96 -22.52
C ALA A 277 13.31 -3.10 -22.31
N VAL A 278 14.36 -3.69 -21.74
CA VAL A 278 15.62 -3.00 -21.50
C VAL A 278 16.53 -3.03 -22.73
N LYS A 279 17.25 -1.93 -22.98
CA LYS A 279 18.19 -1.80 -24.11
C LYS A 279 19.65 -2.01 -23.72
N TYR A 280 19.98 -1.92 -22.44
CA TYR A 280 21.34 -1.98 -21.90
C TYR A 280 21.35 -2.28 -20.40
N LEU A 281 22.28 -3.12 -19.93
CA LEU A 281 22.49 -3.39 -18.50
C LEU A 281 23.92 -3.07 -18.11
N ASN A 282 24.10 -2.15 -17.15
CA ASN A 282 25.42 -1.76 -16.73
C ASN A 282 25.94 -2.68 -15.61
N VAL A 283 26.71 -3.70 -16.01
CA VAL A 283 27.44 -4.56 -15.08
C VAL A 283 28.94 -4.33 -15.25
N GLU A 284 29.60 -3.87 -14.20
CA GLU A 284 31.05 -3.62 -14.16
C GLU A 284 31.83 -4.93 -14.29
N GLY A 285 31.45 -5.93 -13.50
CA GLY A 285 32.12 -7.23 -13.40
C GLY A 285 33.41 -7.17 -12.57
N LYS A 286 33.89 -8.34 -12.14
CA LYS A 286 35.06 -8.46 -11.25
C LYS A 286 36.17 -9.27 -11.91
N ASN A 287 37.41 -9.01 -11.51
CA ASN A 287 38.51 -9.92 -11.84
C ASN A 287 38.39 -11.15 -10.92
N ARG A 288 38.41 -12.35 -11.48
CA ARG A 288 38.23 -13.61 -10.72
C ARG A 288 39.46 -14.47 -10.89
N LYS A 289 39.93 -15.07 -9.79
CA LYS A 289 40.93 -16.13 -9.85
C LYS A 289 40.32 -17.35 -10.54
N LEU A 290 41.12 -18.09 -11.30
CA LEU A 290 40.68 -19.35 -11.88
C LEU A 290 40.43 -20.39 -10.78
N GLY A 291 41.24 -20.35 -9.71
CA GLY A 291 41.01 -21.15 -8.49
C GLY A 291 41.19 -22.66 -8.70
N VAL A 292 41.97 -23.06 -9.70
CA VAL A 292 42.26 -24.45 -10.01
C VAL A 292 43.71 -24.75 -9.67
N GLU A 293 43.92 -25.73 -8.79
CA GLU A 293 45.25 -26.24 -8.50
C GLU A 293 45.71 -27.19 -9.61
N VAL A 294 46.90 -26.93 -10.15
CA VAL A 294 47.52 -27.79 -11.15
C VAL A 294 48.57 -28.66 -10.48
N PRO A 295 48.48 -30.00 -10.60
CA PRO A 295 49.53 -30.90 -10.14
C PRO A 295 50.87 -30.57 -10.80
N SER A 296 51.94 -30.60 -10.02
CA SER A 296 53.30 -30.44 -10.55
C SER A 296 53.98 -31.80 -10.67
N LEU A 297 54.62 -32.04 -11.80
CA LEU A 297 55.65 -33.04 -11.95
C LEU A 297 56.90 -32.55 -11.23
N LEU A 298 57.65 -33.47 -10.63
CA LEU A 298 58.87 -33.15 -9.92
C LEU A 298 60.06 -33.51 -10.81
N GLU A 299 61.03 -32.62 -10.92
CA GLU A 299 62.28 -32.83 -11.67
C GLU A 299 63.47 -32.53 -10.76
N LEU A 300 64.52 -33.35 -10.86
CA LEU A 300 65.75 -33.13 -10.12
C LEU A 300 66.66 -32.20 -10.92
N SER A 301 67.06 -31.07 -10.32
CA SER A 301 68.03 -30.17 -10.93
C SER A 301 69.40 -30.86 -11.11
N PRO A 302 70.22 -30.43 -12.10
CA PRO A 302 71.57 -30.96 -12.28
C PRO A 302 72.43 -30.88 -11.00
N ALA A 303 72.32 -29.79 -10.25
CA ALA A 303 72.99 -29.63 -8.95
C ALA A 303 72.49 -30.64 -7.90
N GLY A 304 71.18 -30.93 -7.90
CA GLY A 304 70.57 -31.96 -7.07
C GLY A 304 71.08 -33.37 -7.37
N SER A 305 71.30 -33.69 -8.65
CA SER A 305 71.87 -34.98 -9.05
C SER A 305 73.29 -35.17 -8.54
N VAL A 306 74.12 -34.13 -8.62
CA VAL A 306 75.49 -34.16 -8.07
C VAL A 306 75.45 -34.30 -6.54
N TYR A 307 74.54 -33.57 -5.88
CA TYR A 307 74.35 -33.63 -4.44
C TYR A 307 73.93 -35.03 -3.96
N LEU A 308 72.93 -35.65 -4.60
CA LEU A 308 72.48 -37.00 -4.26
C LEU A 308 73.57 -38.06 -4.47
N ARG A 309 74.33 -37.98 -5.57
CA ARG A 309 75.47 -38.89 -5.81
C ARG A 309 76.53 -38.82 -4.72
N ARG A 310 76.87 -37.60 -4.29
CA ARG A 310 77.83 -37.38 -3.20
C ARG A 310 77.31 -37.99 -1.89
N LYS A 311 76.05 -37.69 -1.54
CA LYS A 311 75.42 -38.20 -0.32
C LYS A 311 75.29 -39.73 -0.29
N ARG A 312 74.98 -40.37 -1.42
CA ARG A 312 75.02 -41.83 -1.51
C ARG A 312 76.40 -42.40 -1.20
N GLY A 313 77.45 -41.74 -1.71
CA GLY A 313 78.85 -42.12 -1.44
C GLY A 313 79.23 -41.98 0.03
N GLU A 314 78.78 -40.91 0.70
CA GLU A 314 79.00 -40.68 2.14
C GLU A 314 78.36 -41.77 3.02
N VAL A 315 77.14 -42.21 2.67
CA VAL A 315 76.40 -43.26 3.40
C VAL A 315 76.83 -44.69 2.97
N GLY A 316 77.68 -44.81 1.94
CA GLY A 316 78.22 -46.10 1.48
C GLY A 316 77.22 -47.03 0.77
N LEU A 317 76.11 -46.49 0.24
CA LEU A 317 75.06 -47.30 -0.38
C LEU A 317 75.35 -47.61 -1.86
N SER A 318 75.17 -48.87 -2.27
CA SER A 318 75.20 -49.24 -3.69
C SER A 318 73.88 -48.88 -4.39
N LEU A 319 73.89 -48.73 -5.72
CA LEU A 319 72.67 -48.51 -6.51
C LEU A 319 71.69 -49.69 -6.41
N LYS A 320 72.21 -50.90 -6.16
CA LYS A 320 71.42 -52.11 -5.98
C LYS A 320 70.67 -52.09 -4.64
N ASP A 321 71.31 -51.59 -3.59
CA ASP A 321 70.68 -51.44 -2.27
C ASP A 321 69.65 -50.31 -2.28
N LEU A 322 69.96 -49.20 -2.94
CA LEU A 322 69.00 -48.12 -3.19
C LEU A 322 67.75 -48.62 -3.93
N GLY A 323 67.95 -49.41 -5.00
CA GLY A 323 66.85 -50.01 -5.76
C GLY A 323 65.91 -50.84 -4.88
N ARG A 324 66.46 -51.65 -3.95
CA ARG A 324 65.67 -52.41 -2.97
C ARG A 324 64.88 -51.50 -2.04
N ILE A 325 65.50 -50.45 -1.49
CA ILE A 325 64.87 -49.50 -0.56
C ILE A 325 63.68 -48.77 -1.21
N ILE A 326 63.82 -48.33 -2.45
CA ILE A 326 62.79 -47.54 -3.14
C ILE A 326 61.79 -48.38 -3.94
N GLY A 327 61.97 -49.71 -3.98
CA GLY A 327 61.15 -50.62 -4.78
C GLY A 327 61.28 -50.36 -6.29
N ALA A 328 62.51 -50.32 -6.80
CA ALA A 328 62.82 -50.11 -8.21
C ALA A 328 64.06 -50.89 -8.65
N SER A 329 64.26 -51.07 -9.97
CA SER A 329 65.53 -51.60 -10.48
C SER A 329 66.68 -50.62 -10.23
N ASP A 330 67.90 -51.14 -10.13
CA ASP A 330 69.16 -50.38 -10.08
C ASP A 330 69.23 -49.31 -11.20
N THR A 331 68.78 -49.68 -12.40
CA THR A 331 68.73 -48.80 -13.57
C THR A 331 67.74 -47.66 -13.36
N THR A 332 66.58 -47.94 -12.76
CA THR A 332 65.59 -46.89 -12.45
C THR A 332 66.09 -45.97 -11.35
N ALA A 333 66.74 -46.53 -10.33
CA ALA A 333 67.32 -45.78 -9.23
C ALA A 333 68.43 -44.84 -9.72
N LEU A 334 69.32 -45.32 -10.58
CA LEU A 334 70.34 -44.52 -11.28
C LEU A 334 69.71 -43.40 -12.12
N ARG A 335 68.64 -43.69 -12.86
CA ARG A 335 67.95 -42.69 -13.68
C ARG A 335 67.32 -41.57 -12.86
N ILE A 336 66.75 -41.91 -11.70
CA ILE A 336 66.20 -40.93 -10.74
C ILE A 336 67.33 -40.09 -10.15
N GLU A 337 68.42 -40.71 -9.69
CA GLU A 337 69.60 -40.01 -9.14
C GLU A 337 70.29 -39.10 -10.17
N ASN A 338 70.31 -39.49 -11.44
CA ASN A 338 70.83 -38.68 -12.54
C ASN A 338 69.89 -37.56 -13.00
N GLY A 339 68.66 -37.48 -12.45
CA GLY A 339 67.64 -36.52 -12.90
C GLY A 339 67.14 -36.75 -14.33
N SER A 340 67.34 -37.95 -14.87
CA SER A 340 66.99 -38.31 -16.25
C SER A 340 65.52 -38.78 -16.42
N VAL A 341 64.75 -38.74 -15.35
CA VAL A 341 63.32 -39.07 -15.30
C VAL A 341 62.60 -38.15 -14.33
N LEU A 342 61.31 -37.93 -14.58
CA LEU A 342 60.44 -37.24 -13.62
C LEU A 342 60.32 -38.05 -12.33
N LEU A 343 60.36 -37.33 -11.21
CA LEU A 343 60.44 -37.91 -9.88
C LEU A 343 59.04 -38.29 -9.38
N ASN A 344 58.94 -39.50 -8.83
CA ASN A 344 57.80 -39.90 -8.03
C ASN A 344 58.00 -39.36 -6.59
N PRO A 345 57.05 -38.59 -6.02
CA PRO A 345 57.19 -37.96 -4.71
C PRO A 345 57.55 -38.95 -3.58
N THR A 346 56.97 -40.15 -3.60
CA THR A 346 57.24 -41.19 -2.61
C THR A 346 58.64 -41.78 -2.77
N LYS A 347 59.07 -42.04 -4.01
CA LYS A 347 60.40 -42.60 -4.27
C LYS A 347 61.51 -41.61 -3.94
N ILE A 348 61.38 -40.35 -4.32
CA ILE A 348 62.41 -39.34 -4.04
C ILE A 348 62.52 -39.02 -2.54
N ARG A 349 61.42 -39.05 -1.79
CA ARG A 349 61.45 -38.94 -0.32
C ARG A 349 62.22 -40.10 0.31
N ARG A 350 61.96 -41.33 -0.14
CA ARG A 350 62.73 -42.52 0.30
C ARG A 350 64.22 -42.44 -0.04
N ILE A 351 64.58 -41.84 -1.17
CA ILE A 351 66.00 -41.58 -1.51
C ILE A 351 66.60 -40.56 -0.52
N ALA A 352 65.89 -39.47 -0.23
CA ALA A 352 66.36 -38.47 0.73
C ALA A 352 66.53 -39.07 2.14
N GLU A 353 65.58 -39.89 2.60
CA GLU A 353 65.65 -40.62 3.86
C GLU A 353 66.84 -41.60 3.89
N ALA A 354 67.02 -42.41 2.84
CA ALA A 354 68.11 -43.38 2.75
C ALA A 354 69.50 -42.72 2.71
N TYR A 355 69.58 -41.47 2.26
CA TYR A 355 70.83 -40.71 2.16
C TYR A 355 71.05 -39.76 3.34
N GLU A 356 70.19 -39.82 4.37
CA GLU A 356 70.22 -38.94 5.53
C GLU A 356 70.21 -37.44 5.13
N VAL A 357 69.41 -37.12 4.11
CA VAL A 357 69.24 -35.77 3.58
C VAL A 357 67.97 -35.15 4.15
N ASP A 358 68.08 -33.94 4.69
CA ASP A 358 66.92 -33.13 5.07
C ASP A 358 66.03 -32.86 3.83
N TRP A 359 64.83 -33.43 3.84
CA TRP A 359 63.91 -33.39 2.71
C TRP A 359 63.43 -31.96 2.40
N GLU A 360 63.15 -31.14 3.41
CA GLU A 360 62.60 -29.79 3.20
C GLU A 360 63.64 -28.87 2.57
N GLU A 361 64.88 -28.90 3.06
CA GLU A 361 65.97 -28.13 2.49
C GLU A 361 66.33 -28.61 1.08
N PHE A 362 66.40 -29.92 0.88
CA PHE A 362 66.71 -30.53 -0.41
C PHE A 362 65.64 -30.23 -1.47
N SER A 363 64.37 -30.45 -1.13
CA SER A 363 63.24 -30.20 -2.02
C SER A 363 63.21 -28.74 -2.47
N ARG A 364 63.42 -27.80 -1.54
CA ARG A 364 63.43 -26.36 -1.86
C ARG A 364 64.60 -25.94 -2.76
N LYS A 365 65.79 -26.53 -2.58
CA LYS A 365 67.00 -26.13 -3.33
C LYS A 365 67.13 -26.84 -4.68
N PHE A 366 66.69 -28.10 -4.78
CA PHE A 366 67.13 -28.98 -5.86
C PHE A 366 66.00 -29.64 -6.65
N ILE A 367 64.75 -29.56 -6.19
CA ILE A 367 63.60 -30.10 -6.93
C ILE A 367 62.85 -28.98 -7.64
N ASN A 368 62.80 -29.06 -8.96
CA ASN A 368 61.97 -28.21 -9.80
C ASN A 368 60.55 -28.79 -9.84
N LYS A 369 59.54 -27.92 -9.67
CA LYS A 369 58.13 -28.26 -9.88
C LYS A 369 57.72 -27.78 -11.27
N ILE A 370 57.41 -28.71 -12.16
CA ILE A 370 56.94 -28.43 -13.52
C ILE A 370 55.43 -28.67 -13.57
N PRO A 371 54.60 -27.66 -13.86
CA PRO A 371 53.16 -27.86 -13.95
C PRO A 371 52.82 -28.80 -15.12
N VAL A 372 51.86 -29.73 -14.91
CA VAL A 372 51.40 -30.65 -15.99
C VAL A 372 50.64 -29.92 -17.11
N VAL A 373 50.19 -28.69 -16.85
CA VAL A 373 49.54 -27.77 -17.78
C VAL A 373 49.71 -26.35 -17.23
N GLU A 374 49.94 -25.36 -18.09
CA GLU A 374 49.90 -23.97 -17.63
C GLU A 374 48.43 -23.52 -17.50
N LEU A 375 48.12 -22.85 -16.40
CA LEU A 375 46.83 -22.16 -16.25
C LEU A 375 47.09 -20.75 -15.76
N PRO A 376 46.38 -19.74 -16.31
CA PRO A 376 46.50 -18.39 -15.81
C PRO A 376 45.91 -18.30 -14.39
N GLU A 377 46.55 -17.53 -13.51
CA GLU A 377 46.06 -17.32 -12.14
C GLU A 377 44.65 -16.69 -12.13
N TYR A 378 44.39 -15.79 -13.09
CA TYR A 378 43.12 -15.08 -13.25
C TYR A 378 42.50 -15.37 -14.60
N PHE A 379 41.16 -15.31 -14.65
CA PHE A 379 40.45 -15.28 -15.92
C PHE A 379 40.91 -14.10 -16.77
N ASN A 380 41.24 -14.36 -18.03
CA ASN A 380 41.68 -13.37 -18.98
C ASN A 380 41.06 -13.63 -20.35
N ARG A 381 41.27 -12.71 -21.29
CA ARG A 381 40.69 -12.81 -22.65
C ARG A 381 41.01 -14.13 -23.37
N ASN A 382 42.21 -14.69 -23.19
CA ASN A 382 42.62 -15.89 -23.91
C ASN A 382 41.84 -17.12 -23.43
N ILE A 383 41.86 -17.39 -22.12
CA ILE A 383 41.14 -18.54 -21.56
C ILE A 383 39.63 -18.42 -21.74
N CYS A 384 39.07 -17.21 -21.60
CA CYS A 384 37.65 -16.98 -21.84
C CYS A 384 37.26 -17.29 -23.29
N GLN A 385 38.06 -16.84 -24.27
CA GLN A 385 37.79 -17.14 -25.67
C GLN A 385 37.93 -18.63 -25.99
N VAL A 386 38.92 -19.32 -25.41
CA VAL A 386 39.06 -20.78 -25.51
C VAL A 386 37.84 -21.48 -24.91
N PHE A 387 37.33 -21.02 -23.77
CA PHE A 387 36.12 -21.57 -23.15
C PHE A 387 34.88 -21.35 -24.03
N GLY A 388 34.82 -20.23 -24.76
CA GLY A 388 33.82 -20.01 -25.79
C GLY A 388 33.89 -21.03 -26.94
N TYR A 389 35.10 -21.35 -27.42
CA TYR A 389 35.32 -22.42 -28.40
C TYR A 389 34.90 -23.79 -27.87
N MET A 390 35.25 -24.11 -26.62
CA MET A 390 34.85 -25.35 -25.96
C MET A 390 33.33 -25.48 -25.86
N LEU A 391 32.63 -24.39 -25.53
CA LEU A 391 31.17 -24.38 -25.41
C LEU A 391 30.43 -24.56 -26.75
N GLY A 392 31.01 -24.15 -27.88
CA GLY A 392 30.44 -24.37 -29.21
C GLY A 392 30.91 -25.67 -29.85
N ASP A 393 32.22 -25.76 -30.11
CA ASP A 393 32.81 -26.83 -30.92
C ASP A 393 33.53 -27.92 -30.10
N GLY A 394 33.48 -27.87 -28.76
CA GLY A 394 34.28 -28.76 -27.92
C GLY A 394 33.65 -30.12 -27.61
N SER A 395 34.49 -31.12 -27.40
CA SER A 395 34.13 -32.41 -26.80
C SER A 395 35.26 -32.95 -25.90
N LEU A 396 34.87 -33.75 -24.91
CA LEU A 396 35.81 -34.53 -24.08
C LEU A 396 35.81 -35.98 -24.54
N ASP A 397 37.00 -36.54 -24.70
CA ASP A 397 37.21 -37.94 -25.09
C ASP A 397 38.30 -38.56 -24.20
N GLY A 398 37.90 -38.92 -22.98
CA GLY A 398 38.78 -39.53 -21.97
C GLY A 398 39.96 -38.63 -21.60
N ASN A 399 41.11 -38.85 -22.24
CA ASN A 399 42.37 -38.17 -21.95
C ASN A 399 42.66 -36.96 -22.86
N ARG A 400 41.69 -36.54 -23.69
CA ARG A 400 41.87 -35.42 -24.61
C ARG A 400 40.64 -34.53 -24.73
N VAL A 401 40.90 -33.26 -25.01
CA VAL A 401 39.91 -32.29 -25.48
C VAL A 401 39.99 -32.23 -27.00
N ILE A 402 38.84 -32.22 -27.68
CA ILE A 402 38.75 -32.07 -29.13
C ILE A 402 37.90 -30.84 -29.46
N LEU A 403 38.40 -29.95 -30.32
CA LEU A 403 37.62 -28.86 -30.91
C LEU A 403 37.45 -29.12 -32.41
N TYR A 404 36.23 -28.98 -32.93
CA TYR A 404 35.91 -29.18 -34.34
C TYR A 404 35.82 -27.86 -35.10
N GLU A 405 36.28 -27.79 -36.35
CA GLU A 405 36.12 -26.57 -37.17
C GLU A 405 36.21 -26.92 -38.67
N GLY A 406 35.42 -26.25 -39.51
CA GLY A 406 35.43 -26.43 -40.97
C GLY A 406 36.41 -25.51 -41.70
N ASP A 407 36.80 -24.38 -41.11
CA ASP A 407 37.72 -23.38 -41.68
C ASP A 407 39.16 -23.58 -41.20
N GLU A 408 40.08 -23.85 -42.13
CA GLU A 408 41.49 -24.11 -41.82
C GLU A 408 42.19 -22.92 -41.15
N GLN A 409 41.85 -21.69 -41.52
CA GLN A 409 42.47 -20.52 -40.91
C GLN A 409 42.00 -20.34 -39.47
N LEU A 410 40.74 -20.65 -39.20
CA LEU A 410 40.16 -20.51 -37.87
C LEU A 410 40.68 -21.58 -36.91
N ILE A 411 40.81 -22.84 -37.34
CA ILE A 411 41.36 -23.89 -36.48
C ILE A 411 42.84 -23.67 -36.14
N ARG A 412 43.61 -23.01 -37.03
CA ARG A 412 44.99 -22.60 -36.73
C ARG A 412 45.05 -21.49 -35.68
N LYS A 413 44.05 -20.59 -35.67
CA LYS A 413 43.89 -19.60 -34.58
C LYS A 413 43.47 -20.26 -33.27
N TYR A 414 42.57 -21.26 -33.32
CA TYR A 414 42.23 -22.08 -32.16
C TYR A 414 43.50 -22.72 -31.58
N LYS A 415 44.30 -23.40 -32.41
CA LYS A 415 45.58 -24.01 -32.00
C LYS A 415 46.49 -23.00 -31.30
N THR A 416 46.76 -21.88 -31.95
CA THR A 416 47.66 -20.85 -31.41
C THR A 416 47.20 -20.36 -30.04
N LEU A 417 45.89 -20.13 -29.89
CA LEU A 417 45.33 -19.63 -28.64
C LEU A 417 45.31 -20.70 -27.54
N VAL A 418 44.91 -21.94 -27.88
CA VAL A 418 44.87 -23.08 -26.95
C VAL A 418 46.27 -23.42 -26.44
N ASP A 419 47.24 -23.55 -27.36
CA ASP A 419 48.63 -23.86 -27.02
C ASP A 419 49.22 -22.79 -26.10
N ARG A 420 49.02 -21.51 -26.43
CA ARG A 420 49.49 -20.39 -25.61
C ARG A 420 48.78 -20.30 -24.26
N THR A 421 47.49 -20.65 -24.20
CA THR A 421 46.71 -20.56 -22.96
C THR A 421 47.11 -21.64 -21.97
N PHE A 422 47.44 -22.84 -22.47
CA PHE A 422 47.71 -24.00 -21.65
C PHE A 422 49.19 -24.41 -21.59
N GLY A 423 50.08 -23.74 -22.33
CA GLY A 423 51.49 -24.12 -22.41
C GLY A 423 51.70 -25.52 -23.00
N LEU A 424 50.83 -25.94 -23.93
CA LEU A 424 50.82 -27.30 -24.51
C LEU A 424 50.98 -27.25 -26.02
N GLU A 425 51.35 -28.39 -26.61
CA GLU A 425 51.34 -28.59 -28.06
C GLU A 425 50.14 -29.43 -28.48
N SER A 426 49.16 -28.81 -29.12
CA SER A 426 47.99 -29.50 -29.69
C SER A 426 48.21 -29.93 -31.14
N THR A 427 47.46 -30.92 -31.60
CA THR A 427 47.60 -31.47 -32.97
C THR A 427 46.35 -31.20 -33.80
N ILE A 428 46.52 -30.78 -35.06
CA ILE A 428 45.41 -30.63 -36.00
C ILE A 428 45.31 -31.89 -36.86
N ARG A 429 44.15 -32.54 -36.84
CA ARG A 429 43.83 -33.68 -37.70
C ARG A 429 42.80 -33.26 -38.74
N VAL A 430 43.07 -33.57 -40.01
CA VAL A 430 42.09 -33.42 -41.10
C VAL A 430 41.22 -34.67 -41.19
N VAL A 431 39.89 -34.50 -41.16
CA VAL A 431 38.93 -35.57 -41.36
C VAL A 431 38.24 -35.39 -42.71
N ARG A 432 38.29 -36.43 -43.56
CA ARG A 432 37.68 -36.44 -44.89
C ARG A 432 36.47 -37.37 -44.93
N PRO A 433 35.38 -36.99 -45.63
CA PRO A 433 34.20 -37.84 -45.82
C PRO A 433 34.56 -39.23 -46.34
N GLY A 434 33.87 -40.28 -45.86
CA GLY A 434 33.97 -41.64 -46.42
C GLY A 434 35.03 -42.59 -45.82
N ARG A 435 35.95 -42.12 -44.97
CA ARG A 435 37.00 -43.00 -44.36
C ARG A 435 36.60 -43.67 -43.04
N ARG A 436 35.46 -43.34 -42.44
CA ARG A 436 34.93 -43.97 -41.22
C ARG A 436 33.57 -44.60 -41.52
N ARG A 437 33.37 -45.89 -41.22
CA ARG A 437 32.02 -46.48 -41.08
C ARG A 437 31.25 -45.58 -40.10
N HIS A 438 30.09 -45.05 -40.52
CA HIS A 438 29.24 -44.10 -39.76
C HIS A 438 29.61 -42.60 -39.76
N SER A 439 30.47 -42.10 -40.67
CA SER A 439 30.69 -40.64 -40.81
C SER A 439 29.63 -39.97 -41.70
N TRP A 440 28.75 -39.16 -41.08
CA TRP A 440 27.72 -38.37 -41.75
C TRP A 440 28.22 -37.04 -42.37
N ALA A 441 29.50 -36.71 -42.20
CA ALA A 441 30.07 -35.45 -42.68
C ALA A 441 30.12 -35.39 -44.21
N LYS A 442 29.43 -34.42 -44.80
CA LYS A 442 29.38 -34.18 -46.26
C LYS A 442 30.59 -33.41 -46.80
N LYS A 443 31.38 -32.78 -45.94
CA LYS A 443 32.56 -31.97 -46.26
C LYS A 443 33.71 -32.29 -45.30
N PRO A 444 34.98 -32.10 -45.71
CA PRO A 444 36.10 -32.21 -44.79
C PRO A 444 36.02 -31.19 -43.67
N TYR A 445 36.52 -31.56 -42.49
CA TYR A 445 36.63 -30.70 -41.32
C TYR A 445 37.94 -31.01 -40.58
N PHE A 446 38.29 -30.14 -39.64
CA PHE A 446 39.50 -30.21 -38.82
C PHE A 446 39.13 -30.52 -37.38
N GLU A 447 39.94 -31.37 -36.74
CA GLU A 447 39.88 -31.66 -35.31
C GLU A 447 41.16 -31.12 -34.67
N LEU A 448 41.06 -30.14 -33.77
CA LEU A 448 42.17 -29.78 -32.89
C LEU A 448 42.12 -30.68 -31.66
N ARG A 449 43.17 -31.46 -31.44
CA ARG A 449 43.26 -32.45 -30.37
C ARG A 449 44.32 -32.03 -29.36
N VAL A 450 43.89 -31.82 -28.12
CA VAL A 450 44.74 -31.51 -26.98
C VAL A 450 44.88 -32.76 -26.13
N TYR A 451 46.01 -33.44 -26.23
CA TYR A 451 46.27 -34.69 -25.51
C TYR A 451 46.87 -34.41 -24.13
N ASN A 452 46.01 -34.21 -23.13
CA ASN A 452 46.46 -34.03 -21.75
C ASN A 452 45.36 -34.50 -20.79
N LYS A 453 45.62 -35.60 -20.07
CA LYS A 453 44.66 -36.19 -19.12
C LYS A 453 44.35 -35.24 -17.97
N TRP A 454 45.36 -34.56 -17.42
CA TRP A 454 45.17 -33.64 -16.30
C TRP A 454 44.29 -32.45 -16.69
N LEU A 455 44.51 -31.87 -17.87
CA LEU A 455 43.65 -30.81 -18.39
C LEU A 455 42.22 -31.31 -18.60
N SER A 456 42.04 -32.52 -19.17
CA SER A 456 40.73 -33.15 -19.34
C SER A 456 40.00 -33.29 -18.00
N ASP A 457 40.67 -33.84 -16.98
CA ASP A 457 40.12 -34.05 -15.63
C ASP A 457 39.79 -32.71 -14.95
N ILE A 458 40.67 -31.71 -15.08
CA ILE A 458 40.47 -30.35 -14.56
C ILE A 458 39.23 -29.72 -15.19
N LEU A 459 39.12 -29.74 -16.52
CA LEU A 459 37.99 -29.15 -17.23
C LEU A 459 36.69 -29.88 -16.86
N GLN A 460 36.71 -31.21 -16.78
CA GLN A 460 35.53 -31.98 -16.38
C GLN A 460 35.09 -31.66 -14.95
N ARG A 461 36.03 -31.54 -14.00
CA ARG A 461 35.73 -31.28 -12.59
C ARG A 461 35.25 -29.86 -12.32
N HIS A 462 35.90 -28.86 -12.91
CA HIS A 462 35.67 -27.45 -12.59
C HIS A 462 34.81 -26.70 -13.61
N PHE A 463 34.79 -27.16 -14.87
CA PHE A 463 34.13 -26.48 -15.99
C PHE A 463 33.35 -27.44 -16.89
N GLY A 464 32.86 -28.57 -16.33
CA GLY A 464 32.23 -29.64 -17.09
C GLY A 464 31.00 -29.21 -17.89
N SER A 465 30.32 -28.13 -17.47
CA SER A 465 29.18 -27.55 -18.19
C SER A 465 29.53 -27.03 -19.59
N LEU A 466 30.79 -26.63 -19.84
CA LEU A 466 31.24 -26.19 -21.17
C LEU A 466 31.23 -27.35 -22.19
N LEU A 467 31.63 -28.54 -21.74
CA LEU A 467 31.89 -29.71 -22.59
C LEU A 467 30.85 -30.82 -22.39
N ALA A 468 29.75 -30.51 -21.69
CA ALA A 468 28.62 -31.40 -21.51
C ALA A 468 27.94 -31.75 -22.84
N PRO A 469 27.11 -32.82 -22.87
CA PRO A 469 26.26 -33.11 -24.02
C PRO A 469 25.41 -31.90 -24.43
N ALA A 470 25.11 -31.77 -25.72
CA ALA A 470 24.62 -30.53 -26.34
C ALA A 470 23.40 -29.86 -25.68
N GLU A 471 22.50 -30.61 -25.01
CA GLU A 471 21.33 -30.06 -24.30
C GLU A 471 21.65 -29.63 -22.86
N LYS A 472 22.70 -30.19 -22.25
CA LYS A 472 23.15 -29.92 -20.87
C LYS A 472 24.32 -28.95 -20.80
N ARG A 473 24.71 -28.36 -21.93
CA ARG A 473 25.75 -27.33 -21.97
C ARG A 473 25.30 -26.10 -21.19
N GLY A 474 26.24 -25.45 -20.52
CA GLY A 474 25.98 -24.26 -19.71
C GLY A 474 27.17 -23.32 -19.70
N ILE A 475 26.88 -22.03 -19.50
CA ILE A 475 27.92 -21.03 -19.26
C ILE A 475 28.26 -21.09 -17.76
N PRO A 476 29.51 -21.35 -17.35
CA PRO A 476 29.90 -21.30 -15.95
C PRO A 476 29.57 -19.92 -15.33
N GLU A 477 28.94 -19.91 -14.15
CA GLU A 477 28.52 -18.68 -13.47
C GLU A 477 29.65 -17.66 -13.31
N VAL A 478 30.86 -18.14 -12.98
CA VAL A 478 32.04 -17.30 -12.80
C VAL A 478 32.30 -16.43 -14.04
N ILE A 479 32.07 -16.95 -15.26
CA ILE A 479 32.25 -16.22 -16.52
C ILE A 479 31.28 -15.04 -16.61
N MET A 480 30.03 -15.23 -16.18
CA MET A 480 29.00 -14.18 -16.22
C MET A 480 29.35 -12.99 -15.31
N THR A 481 30.11 -13.24 -14.23
CA THR A 481 30.56 -12.20 -13.29
C THR A 481 31.81 -11.43 -13.74
N LEU A 482 32.45 -11.84 -14.83
CA LEU A 482 33.69 -11.22 -15.27
C LEU A 482 33.48 -9.80 -15.81
N LYS A 483 34.60 -9.09 -15.94
CA LYS A 483 34.66 -7.80 -16.63
C LYS A 483 34.27 -7.94 -18.11
N LYS A 484 33.84 -6.82 -18.70
CA LYS A 484 33.30 -6.79 -20.07
C LYS A 484 34.25 -7.34 -21.13
N ASN A 485 35.57 -7.17 -20.99
CA ASN A 485 36.54 -7.61 -21.99
C ASN A 485 36.65 -9.13 -22.05
N GLU A 486 36.63 -9.79 -20.90
CA GLU A 486 36.72 -11.23 -20.74
C GLU A 486 35.44 -11.91 -21.23
N ILE A 487 34.27 -11.35 -20.92
CA ILE A 487 32.98 -11.84 -21.44
C ILE A 487 32.89 -11.62 -22.95
N ALA A 488 33.36 -10.48 -23.45
CA ALA A 488 33.42 -10.25 -24.89
C ALA A 488 34.31 -11.28 -25.60
N ALA A 489 35.42 -11.68 -24.98
CA ALA A 489 36.29 -12.72 -25.50
C ALA A 489 35.60 -14.10 -25.47
N PHE A 490 34.88 -14.43 -24.40
CA PHE A 490 34.06 -15.64 -24.31
C PHE A 490 32.97 -15.69 -25.38
N LEU A 491 32.19 -14.62 -25.53
CA LEU A 491 31.16 -14.52 -26.56
C LEU A 491 31.77 -14.55 -27.96
N ARG A 492 32.95 -13.95 -28.19
CA ARG A 492 33.69 -14.07 -29.46
C ARG A 492 33.99 -15.53 -29.76
N GLY A 493 34.48 -16.29 -28.78
CA GLY A 493 34.75 -17.71 -28.93
C GLY A 493 33.50 -18.50 -29.33
N LEU A 494 32.38 -18.27 -28.63
CA LEU A 494 31.10 -18.91 -28.93
C LEU A 494 30.56 -18.56 -30.32
N TYR A 495 30.66 -17.29 -30.73
CA TYR A 495 30.22 -16.82 -32.05
C TYR A 495 31.16 -17.22 -33.19
N ASP A 496 32.45 -17.41 -32.91
CA ASP A 496 33.37 -17.99 -33.89
C ASP A 496 33.01 -19.43 -34.18
N ALA A 497 32.66 -20.22 -33.15
CA ALA A 497 32.23 -21.61 -33.27
C ALA A 497 30.87 -21.74 -33.97
N GLU A 498 29.81 -21.21 -33.34
CA GLU A 498 28.42 -21.44 -33.78
C GLU A 498 27.89 -20.36 -34.73
N GLY A 499 28.61 -19.23 -34.81
CA GLY A 499 28.05 -18.01 -35.38
C GLY A 499 28.27 -17.89 -36.87
N TYR A 500 27.26 -17.38 -37.55
CA TYR A 500 27.35 -17.06 -38.96
C TYR A 500 26.81 -15.67 -39.26
N VAL A 501 27.37 -15.07 -40.31
CA VAL A 501 26.97 -13.74 -40.79
C VAL A 501 26.21 -13.90 -42.10
N ARG A 502 24.93 -13.52 -42.12
CA ARG A 502 24.10 -13.41 -43.33
C ARG A 502 23.81 -11.95 -43.60
N GLU A 503 23.34 -11.64 -44.81
CA GLU A 503 23.01 -10.26 -45.17
C GLU A 503 22.01 -9.66 -44.17
N GLY A 504 22.46 -8.63 -43.43
CA GLY A 504 21.60 -7.91 -42.49
C GLY A 504 21.45 -8.51 -41.09
N LYS A 505 22.14 -9.61 -40.74
CA LYS A 505 22.12 -10.20 -39.38
C LYS A 505 23.31 -11.11 -39.05
N ILE A 506 23.59 -11.27 -37.75
CA ILE A 506 24.42 -12.36 -37.21
C ILE A 506 23.53 -13.30 -36.39
N GLU A 507 23.86 -14.59 -36.38
CA GLU A 507 23.08 -15.59 -35.67
C GLU A 507 23.96 -16.75 -35.18
N ILE A 508 23.67 -17.25 -33.97
CA ILE A 508 24.17 -18.53 -33.44
C ILE A 508 22.97 -19.45 -33.18
N THR A 509 23.16 -20.77 -33.27
CA THR A 509 22.09 -21.76 -33.03
C THR A 509 22.60 -22.90 -32.17
N MET A 510 21.89 -23.23 -31.09
CA MET A 510 22.25 -24.34 -30.20
C MET A 510 21.00 -25.08 -29.70
N THR A 511 21.16 -26.33 -29.27
CA THR A 511 20.10 -27.09 -28.59
C THR A 511 19.93 -26.68 -27.12
N ALA A 512 20.99 -26.18 -26.48
CA ALA A 512 20.94 -25.67 -25.11
C ALA A 512 20.25 -24.31 -25.04
N GLU A 513 18.98 -24.30 -24.65
CA GLU A 513 18.17 -23.08 -24.47
C GLU A 513 18.79 -22.11 -23.47
N ASP A 514 19.24 -22.63 -22.32
CA ASP A 514 19.80 -21.82 -21.22
C ASP A 514 21.04 -21.03 -21.66
N VAL A 515 21.91 -21.62 -22.49
CA VAL A 515 23.07 -20.93 -23.07
C VAL A 515 22.64 -19.78 -23.97
N ILE A 516 21.66 -20.03 -24.85
CA ILE A 516 21.18 -19.03 -25.81
C ILE A 516 20.49 -17.87 -25.09
N ARG A 517 19.64 -18.15 -24.10
CA ARG A 517 18.94 -17.12 -23.33
C ARG A 517 19.87 -16.37 -22.37
N ALA A 518 20.84 -17.06 -21.74
CA ALA A 518 21.85 -16.38 -20.94
C ALA A 518 22.74 -15.47 -21.80
N ALA A 519 23.16 -15.94 -22.99
CA ALA A 519 23.87 -15.11 -23.95
C ALA A 519 23.05 -13.89 -24.39
N GLN A 520 21.72 -14.02 -24.55
CA GLN A 520 20.82 -12.89 -24.85
C GLN A 520 20.93 -11.78 -23.80
N LEU A 521 20.91 -12.13 -22.51
CA LEU A 521 21.06 -11.18 -21.39
C LEU A 521 22.49 -10.62 -21.31
N LEU A 522 23.52 -11.45 -21.50
CA LEU A 522 24.92 -10.99 -21.50
C LEU A 522 25.20 -9.97 -22.61
N LEU A 523 24.56 -10.09 -23.77
CA LEU A 523 24.67 -9.13 -24.88
C LEU A 523 24.15 -7.74 -24.51
N LEU A 524 23.17 -7.62 -23.59
CA LEU A 524 22.68 -6.33 -23.10
C LEU A 524 23.78 -5.53 -22.38
N ARG A 525 24.81 -6.16 -21.82
CA ARG A 525 25.98 -5.48 -21.21
C ARG A 525 26.80 -4.66 -22.20
N PHE A 526 26.61 -4.91 -23.49
CA PHE A 526 27.25 -4.23 -24.60
C PHE A 526 26.25 -3.37 -25.40
N GLY A 527 25.01 -3.26 -24.93
CA GLY A 527 23.92 -2.59 -25.64
C GLY A 527 23.60 -3.27 -26.97
N ILE A 528 23.70 -4.60 -27.01
CA ILE A 528 23.41 -5.43 -28.17
C ILE A 528 22.06 -6.10 -27.91
N ILE A 529 21.03 -5.67 -28.63
CA ILE A 529 19.70 -6.25 -28.56
C ILE A 529 19.63 -7.44 -29.52
N SER A 530 19.06 -8.54 -29.05
CA SER A 530 18.98 -9.78 -29.82
C SER A 530 17.62 -10.46 -29.64
N SER A 531 17.21 -11.22 -30.66
CA SER A 531 16.00 -12.03 -30.65
C SER A 531 16.34 -13.49 -30.44
N CYS A 532 15.61 -14.18 -29.56
CA CYS A 532 15.69 -15.63 -29.40
C CYS A 532 14.47 -16.28 -30.05
N ASN A 533 14.65 -17.27 -30.92
CA ASN A 533 13.54 -18.00 -31.54
C ASN A 533 13.83 -19.50 -31.63
N LEU A 534 12.80 -20.31 -31.45
CA LEU A 534 12.86 -21.76 -31.63
C LEU A 534 12.76 -22.11 -33.13
N LYS A 535 13.81 -22.73 -33.67
CA LYS A 535 13.84 -23.29 -35.02
C LYS A 535 13.55 -24.78 -35.00
N LYS A 536 12.49 -25.17 -35.68
CA LYS A 536 12.15 -26.57 -35.96
C LYS A 536 12.49 -26.85 -37.41
N THR A 537 13.38 -27.81 -37.65
CA THR A 537 13.74 -28.27 -39.01
C THR A 537 13.42 -29.76 -39.10
N TYR A 538 12.77 -30.17 -40.19
CA TYR A 538 12.38 -31.57 -40.37
C TYR A 538 13.59 -32.50 -40.31
N GLY A 539 13.51 -33.55 -39.48
CA GLY A 539 14.60 -34.51 -39.27
C GLY A 539 15.77 -34.01 -38.41
N VAL A 540 15.68 -32.80 -37.83
CA VAL A 540 16.69 -32.23 -36.93
C VAL A 540 16.02 -31.88 -35.60
N LYS A 541 16.70 -32.12 -34.48
CA LYS A 541 16.24 -31.66 -33.16
C LYS A 541 15.98 -30.15 -33.18
N ALA A 542 14.98 -29.70 -32.42
CA ALA A 542 14.69 -28.27 -32.32
C ALA A 542 15.88 -27.51 -31.71
N GLN A 543 16.18 -26.33 -32.25
CA GLN A 543 17.31 -25.51 -31.84
C GLN A 543 16.86 -24.09 -31.55
N TYR A 544 17.53 -23.42 -30.62
CA TYR A 544 17.31 -22.03 -30.27
C TYR A 544 18.29 -21.15 -31.03
N ALA A 545 17.76 -20.14 -31.73
CA ALA A 545 18.53 -19.23 -32.55
C ALA A 545 18.60 -17.85 -31.91
N LEU A 546 19.81 -17.38 -31.59
CA LEU A 546 20.06 -16.02 -31.11
C LEU A 546 20.47 -15.12 -32.26
N THR A 547 19.62 -14.17 -32.62
CA THR A 547 19.81 -13.30 -33.78
C THR A 547 20.03 -11.85 -33.39
N VAL A 548 21.07 -11.21 -33.93
CA VAL A 548 21.28 -9.75 -33.87
C VAL A 548 21.13 -9.19 -35.29
N TYR A 549 20.25 -8.22 -35.49
CA TYR A 549 19.86 -7.78 -36.84
C TYR A 549 19.73 -6.27 -37.06
N ASP A 550 19.76 -5.45 -36.00
CA ASP A 550 19.74 -3.99 -36.16
C ASP A 550 21.15 -3.40 -36.24
N SER A 551 21.27 -2.29 -36.96
CA SER A 551 22.56 -1.69 -37.27
C SER A 551 23.30 -1.18 -36.04
N LYS A 552 22.61 -0.77 -34.96
CA LYS A 552 23.28 -0.29 -33.73
C LYS A 552 23.89 -1.48 -32.98
N SER A 553 23.12 -2.55 -32.76
CA SER A 553 23.59 -3.76 -32.11
C SER A 553 24.69 -4.46 -32.92
N LEU A 554 24.62 -4.48 -34.25
CA LEU A 554 25.67 -5.01 -35.11
C LEU A 554 26.99 -4.20 -35.00
N ARG A 555 26.90 -2.86 -34.93
CA ARG A 555 28.08 -2.02 -34.68
C ARG A 555 28.66 -2.24 -33.28
N ASN A 556 27.82 -2.36 -32.27
CA ASN A 556 28.24 -2.68 -30.90
C ASN A 556 28.90 -4.06 -30.83
N PHE A 557 28.34 -5.06 -31.51
CA PHE A 557 28.94 -6.38 -31.65
C PHE A 557 30.31 -6.30 -32.30
N ARG A 558 30.46 -5.59 -33.42
CA ARG A 558 31.76 -5.38 -34.09
C ARG A 558 32.78 -4.71 -33.17
N LYS A 559 32.36 -3.68 -32.44
CA LYS A 559 33.23 -2.87 -31.58
C LYS A 559 33.73 -3.65 -30.37
N HIS A 560 32.85 -4.41 -29.73
CA HIS A 560 33.14 -5.03 -28.44
C HIS A 560 33.52 -6.50 -28.54
N ILE A 561 32.82 -7.27 -29.38
CA ILE A 561 32.95 -8.73 -29.48
C ILE A 561 33.73 -9.09 -30.74
N GLY A 562 33.16 -8.85 -31.92
CA GLY A 562 33.76 -9.20 -33.21
C GLY A 562 33.94 -10.72 -33.40
N PHE A 563 34.62 -11.09 -34.48
CA PHE A 563 35.01 -12.48 -34.79
C PHE A 563 36.54 -12.59 -34.83
N SER A 564 37.07 -13.80 -34.68
CA SER A 564 38.49 -14.07 -35.01
C SER A 564 38.67 -14.36 -36.49
N SER A 565 37.62 -14.78 -37.19
CA SER A 565 37.66 -14.96 -38.65
C SER A 565 37.60 -13.61 -39.37
N SER A 566 38.64 -13.29 -40.16
CA SER A 566 38.70 -12.07 -40.97
C SER A 566 37.52 -11.99 -41.95
N ARG A 567 37.18 -13.11 -42.59
CA ARG A 567 36.02 -13.23 -43.49
C ARG A 567 34.69 -12.92 -42.79
N LYS A 568 34.48 -13.39 -41.55
CA LYS A 568 33.26 -13.08 -40.79
C LYS A 568 33.23 -11.59 -40.40
N ASN A 569 34.38 -11.01 -40.01
CA ASN A 569 34.47 -9.59 -39.69
C ASN A 569 34.19 -8.67 -40.89
N GLU A 570 34.72 -8.97 -42.07
CA GLU A 570 34.42 -8.20 -43.29
C GLU A 570 32.93 -8.25 -43.63
N LYS A 571 32.31 -9.44 -43.52
CA LYS A 571 30.87 -9.60 -43.71
C LYS A 571 30.07 -8.82 -42.67
N LEU A 572 30.51 -8.83 -41.41
CA LEU A 572 29.89 -8.07 -40.33
C LEU A 572 29.99 -6.57 -40.59
N GLU A 573 31.14 -6.08 -41.05
CA GLU A 573 31.34 -4.67 -41.39
C GLU A 573 30.42 -4.22 -42.51
N ARG A 574 30.36 -4.96 -43.63
CA ARG A 574 29.41 -4.70 -44.72
C ARG A 574 27.97 -4.72 -44.23
N THR A 575 27.64 -5.67 -43.36
CA THR A 575 26.29 -5.83 -42.80
C THR A 575 25.92 -4.70 -41.82
N ALA A 576 26.87 -4.23 -41.01
CA ALA A 576 26.69 -3.15 -40.05
C ALA A 576 26.64 -1.75 -40.71
N ALA A 577 27.31 -1.60 -41.87
CA ALA A 577 27.32 -0.38 -42.67
C ALA A 577 26.01 -0.15 -43.43
N ARG A 578 25.25 -1.21 -43.74
CA ARG A 578 23.91 -1.09 -44.32
C ARG A 578 22.96 -0.48 -43.27
N GLU A 579 22.75 0.83 -43.33
CA GLU A 579 21.68 1.48 -42.55
C GLU A 579 20.33 1.01 -43.12
N LYS A 580 19.60 0.21 -42.34
CA LYS A 580 18.19 -0.05 -42.67
C LYS A 580 17.42 1.26 -42.45
N THR A 581 16.74 1.74 -43.49
CA THR A 581 15.91 2.96 -43.46
C THR A 581 14.83 2.90 -42.38
N HIS A 582 14.40 1.70 -42.00
CA HIS A 582 13.43 1.45 -40.93
C HIS A 582 13.91 0.34 -39.98
N THR A 583 14.21 0.69 -38.73
CA THR A 583 14.52 -0.27 -37.66
C THR A 583 13.52 -0.12 -36.51
N TYR A 584 12.84 -1.22 -36.15
CA TYR A 584 11.90 -1.26 -35.02
C TYR A 584 12.59 -1.00 -33.66
N LEU A 585 13.86 -1.35 -33.53
CA LEU A 585 14.62 -1.24 -32.27
C LEU A 585 15.14 0.16 -31.94
N ASN A 586 15.21 1.07 -32.92
CA ASN A 586 15.73 2.43 -32.73
C ASN A 586 14.60 3.48 -32.77
N GLN A 587 13.48 3.16 -32.13
CA GLN A 587 12.28 3.97 -32.04
C GLN A 587 12.07 4.45 -30.61
N ILE A 588 11.58 5.69 -30.46
CA ILE A 588 11.23 6.25 -29.15
C ILE A 588 10.10 5.39 -28.54
N PRO A 589 10.17 4.99 -27.26
CA PRO A 589 9.16 4.14 -26.63
C PRO A 589 7.95 4.98 -26.19
N LEU A 590 7.36 5.73 -27.13
CA LEU A 590 6.25 6.66 -26.90
C LEU A 590 5.26 6.62 -28.06
N ARG A 591 3.96 6.76 -27.74
CA ARG A 591 2.91 7.03 -28.71
C ARG A 591 2.90 8.50 -29.10
N GLY A 592 2.69 8.78 -30.38
CA GLY A 592 2.57 10.15 -30.85
C GLY A 592 1.25 10.79 -30.41
N SER A 593 0.16 10.04 -30.28
CA SER A 593 -1.09 10.56 -29.72
C SER A 593 -0.88 11.19 -28.33
N TRP A 594 -0.09 10.54 -27.48
CA TRP A 594 0.30 11.06 -26.17
C TRP A 594 1.15 12.33 -26.27
N ILE A 595 2.18 12.35 -27.13
CA ILE A 595 2.98 13.56 -27.37
C ILE A 595 2.12 14.72 -27.86
N ARG A 596 1.09 14.44 -28.66
CA ARG A 596 0.14 15.44 -29.11
C ARG A 596 -0.69 15.99 -27.96
N LYS A 597 -1.24 15.14 -27.08
CA LYS A 597 -1.94 15.57 -25.85
C LYS A 597 -1.05 16.51 -25.00
N LEU A 598 0.23 16.19 -24.83
CA LEU A 598 1.20 17.07 -24.15
C LEU A 598 1.40 18.41 -24.90
N GLY A 599 1.43 18.37 -26.23
CA GLY A 599 1.51 19.59 -27.05
C GLY A 599 0.27 20.48 -26.92
N ASP A 600 -0.91 19.87 -26.78
CA ASP A 600 -2.18 20.57 -26.62
C ASP A 600 -2.22 21.35 -25.29
N GLU A 601 -1.57 20.87 -24.23
CA GLU A 601 -1.39 21.63 -22.97
C GLU A 601 -0.63 22.95 -23.15
N LEU A 602 0.24 23.03 -24.17
CA LEU A 602 0.96 24.25 -24.56
C LEU A 602 0.30 24.97 -25.74
N ARG A 603 -0.91 24.53 -26.12
CA ARG A 603 -1.70 25.03 -27.26
C ARG A 603 -0.91 24.97 -28.56
N MET A 604 -0.11 23.92 -28.73
CA MET A 604 0.66 23.70 -29.95
C MET A 604 -0.27 23.30 -31.10
N LEU A 605 0.10 23.68 -32.32
CA LEU A 605 -0.68 23.45 -33.53
C LEU A 605 0.09 22.50 -34.44
N ARG A 606 -0.60 21.86 -35.40
CA ARG A 606 0.05 20.96 -36.38
C ARG A 606 1.23 21.62 -37.11
N LYS A 607 1.14 22.92 -37.40
CA LYS A 607 2.22 23.69 -38.05
C LYS A 607 3.51 23.77 -37.22
N ASP A 608 3.43 23.60 -35.90
CA ASP A 608 4.62 23.57 -35.04
C ASP A 608 5.40 22.26 -35.19
N PHE A 609 4.76 21.23 -35.76
CA PHE A 609 5.31 19.90 -35.99
C PHE A 609 5.23 19.50 -37.49
N PRO A 610 6.02 20.15 -38.36
CA PRO A 610 6.02 19.84 -39.78
C PRO A 610 6.47 18.39 -40.01
N THR A 611 5.80 17.67 -40.91
CA THR A 611 6.16 16.30 -41.38
C THR A 611 6.09 15.16 -40.34
N THR A 612 5.26 15.28 -39.30
CA THR A 612 5.13 14.23 -38.25
C THR A 612 3.71 13.65 -38.10
N SER A 613 2.83 13.82 -39.10
CA SER A 613 1.41 13.45 -39.00
C SER A 613 1.19 11.97 -38.65
N ASN A 614 1.87 11.04 -39.32
CA ASN A 614 1.70 9.60 -39.08
C ASN A 614 2.17 9.16 -37.68
N PHE A 615 3.09 9.91 -37.05
CA PHE A 615 3.44 9.70 -35.65
C PHE A 615 2.29 10.16 -34.73
N PHE A 616 1.77 11.36 -35.00
CA PHE A 616 0.46 11.90 -34.58
C PHE A 616 -0.67 10.87 -34.37
N HIS A 617 -0.80 9.98 -35.35
CA HIS A 617 -1.89 9.02 -35.46
C HIS A 617 -1.49 7.61 -35.05
N ASP A 618 -0.31 7.42 -34.44
CA ASP A 618 0.25 6.13 -34.02
C ASP A 618 0.39 5.09 -35.14
N GLU A 619 0.30 5.51 -36.39
CA GLU A 619 0.50 4.67 -37.58
C GLU A 619 1.97 4.24 -37.70
N ARG A 620 2.89 5.12 -37.30
CA ARG A 620 4.34 4.88 -37.35
C ARG A 620 5.05 5.46 -36.14
N ASN A 621 5.80 4.61 -35.44
CA ASN A 621 6.71 5.03 -34.38
C ASN A 621 7.87 5.87 -34.94
N MET A 622 8.32 6.85 -34.16
CA MET A 622 9.37 7.78 -34.54
C MET A 622 10.76 7.30 -34.08
N SER A 623 11.79 7.52 -34.90
CA SER A 623 13.17 7.24 -34.47
C SER A 623 13.69 8.28 -33.47
N TYR A 624 14.60 7.87 -32.58
CA TYR A 624 15.28 8.79 -31.66
C TYR A 624 15.91 10.00 -32.38
N LYS A 625 16.53 9.78 -33.55
CA LYS A 625 17.17 10.83 -34.36
C LYS A 625 16.16 11.88 -34.81
N VAL A 626 14.99 11.45 -35.31
CA VAL A 626 13.94 12.37 -35.78
C VAL A 626 13.27 13.05 -34.58
N PHE A 627 13.00 12.32 -33.50
CA PHE A 627 12.42 12.86 -32.28
C PHE A 627 13.24 14.02 -31.70
N ARG A 628 14.56 13.84 -31.56
CA ARG A 628 15.48 14.90 -31.12
C ARG A 628 15.52 16.10 -32.05
N LYS A 629 15.37 15.90 -33.37
CA LYS A 629 15.44 16.98 -34.37
C LYS A 629 14.12 17.74 -34.55
N ARG A 630 12.98 17.08 -34.30
CA ARG A 630 11.65 17.62 -34.66
C ARG A 630 10.77 17.89 -33.44
N ILE A 631 10.69 16.97 -32.48
CA ILE A 631 9.75 17.07 -31.35
C ILE A 631 10.33 17.97 -30.25
N ILE A 632 11.47 17.59 -29.65
CA ILE A 632 12.09 18.36 -28.54
C ILE A 632 12.29 19.85 -28.92
N PRO A 633 12.81 20.21 -30.11
CA PRO A 633 12.98 21.61 -30.49
C PRO A 633 11.66 22.35 -30.71
N ALA A 634 10.57 21.67 -31.09
CA ALA A 634 9.27 22.30 -31.22
C ALA A 634 8.73 22.75 -29.86
N PHE A 635 8.79 21.88 -28.85
CA PHE A 635 8.45 22.23 -27.46
C PHE A 635 9.33 23.36 -26.93
N ARG A 636 10.65 23.27 -27.10
CA ARG A 636 11.58 24.35 -26.69
C ARG A 636 11.26 25.70 -27.32
N ARG A 637 10.97 25.73 -28.63
CA ARG A 637 10.59 26.97 -29.33
C ARG A 637 9.27 27.52 -28.81
N ARG A 638 8.29 26.66 -28.52
CA ARG A 638 7.00 27.08 -27.97
C ARG A 638 7.16 27.68 -26.57
N ILE A 639 7.89 27.01 -25.68
CA ILE A 639 8.16 27.49 -24.31
C ILE A 639 8.88 28.84 -24.37
N LYS A 640 9.94 28.94 -25.19
CA LYS A 640 10.65 30.21 -25.42
C LYS A 640 9.71 31.33 -25.90
N SER A 641 8.87 31.04 -26.90
CA SER A 641 7.90 31.99 -27.41
C SER A 641 6.88 32.45 -26.36
N ILE A 642 6.39 31.54 -25.51
CA ILE A 642 5.49 31.89 -24.39
C ILE A 642 6.23 32.80 -23.41
N ARG A 643 7.46 32.45 -23.02
CA ARG A 643 8.29 33.21 -22.07
C ARG A 643 8.52 34.64 -22.53
N GLU A 644 8.89 34.81 -23.80
CA GLU A 644 9.17 36.11 -24.44
C GLU A 644 7.90 36.91 -24.74
N THR A 645 6.71 36.31 -24.63
CA THR A 645 5.46 37.02 -24.88
C THR A 645 5.19 38.01 -23.75
N HIS A 646 5.23 39.30 -24.08
CA HIS A 646 4.73 40.38 -23.25
C HIS A 646 4.12 41.45 -24.16
N SER A 647 2.93 41.97 -23.83
CA SER A 647 2.31 43.05 -24.60
C SER A 647 1.25 43.78 -23.79
N SER A 648 1.27 45.10 -23.85
CA SER A 648 0.17 45.95 -23.36
C SER A 648 -1.08 45.85 -24.25
N ASN A 649 -0.94 45.34 -25.48
CA ASN A 649 -2.08 45.07 -26.36
C ASN A 649 -2.66 43.68 -26.08
N ILE A 650 -3.84 43.66 -25.45
CA ILE A 650 -4.56 42.43 -25.06
C ILE A 650 -4.78 41.48 -26.25
N ARG A 651 -5.10 42.01 -27.44
CA ARG A 651 -5.33 41.19 -28.64
C ARG A 651 -4.06 40.46 -29.06
N THR A 652 -2.94 41.17 -29.07
CA THR A 652 -1.62 40.60 -29.42
C THR A 652 -1.17 39.61 -28.37
N TYR A 653 -1.30 39.95 -27.07
CA TYR A 653 -0.91 39.08 -25.98
C TYR A 653 -1.67 37.74 -26.02
N ARG A 654 -3.01 37.80 -26.07
CA ARG A 654 -3.88 36.63 -26.17
C ARG A 654 -3.57 35.77 -27.39
N ARG A 655 -3.37 36.39 -28.57
CA ARG A 655 -3.06 35.66 -29.81
C ARG A 655 -1.73 34.94 -29.75
N ASN A 656 -0.70 35.52 -29.13
CA ASN A 656 0.61 34.90 -28.98
C ASN A 656 0.54 33.69 -28.02
N LEU A 657 -0.25 33.79 -26.95
CA LEU A 657 -0.55 32.67 -26.06
C LEU A 657 -1.49 31.63 -26.71
N ARG A 658 -2.21 32.00 -27.77
CA ARG A 658 -3.22 31.19 -28.47
C ARG A 658 -4.43 30.85 -27.60
N ILE A 659 -4.84 31.81 -26.78
CA ILE A 659 -6.01 31.72 -25.90
C ILE A 659 -7.25 32.18 -26.65
N GLU A 660 -8.39 31.48 -26.56
CA GLU A 660 -9.61 31.91 -27.26
C GLU A 660 -10.32 33.06 -26.55
N VAL A 661 -11.08 33.87 -27.30
CA VAL A 661 -11.79 35.03 -26.70
C VAL A 661 -12.87 34.57 -25.71
N SER A 662 -13.54 33.45 -26.01
CA SER A 662 -14.56 32.83 -25.15
C SER A 662 -13.97 32.36 -23.82
N GLU A 663 -12.75 31.83 -23.83
CA GLU A 663 -12.07 31.36 -22.63
C GLU A 663 -11.75 32.51 -21.67
N VAL A 664 -11.22 33.61 -22.21
CA VAL A 664 -11.00 34.85 -21.45
C VAL A 664 -12.32 35.36 -20.87
N ALA A 665 -13.39 35.38 -21.68
CA ALA A 665 -14.71 35.85 -21.27
C ALA A 665 -15.27 35.02 -20.10
N ASN A 666 -15.18 33.69 -20.20
CA ASN A 666 -15.60 32.77 -19.16
C ASN A 666 -14.78 32.97 -17.87
N ALA A 667 -13.45 33.09 -17.97
CA ALA A 667 -12.58 33.27 -16.82
C ALA A 667 -12.88 34.55 -16.03
N ILE A 668 -13.27 35.63 -16.71
CA ILE A 668 -13.62 36.90 -16.06
C ILE A 668 -15.12 37.03 -15.72
N GLY A 669 -15.93 35.99 -16.00
CA GLY A 669 -17.37 35.99 -15.75
C GLY A 669 -18.14 37.03 -16.59
N LYS A 670 -17.78 37.18 -17.87
CA LYS A 670 -18.41 38.13 -18.81
C LYS A 670 -18.79 37.45 -20.12
N SER A 671 -19.65 38.09 -20.90
CA SER A 671 -19.86 37.72 -22.30
C SER A 671 -18.63 38.08 -23.15
N VAL A 672 -18.55 37.55 -24.36
CA VAL A 672 -17.45 37.80 -25.30
C VAL A 672 -17.32 39.29 -25.70
N PHE A 673 -18.42 40.05 -25.65
CA PHE A 673 -18.46 41.44 -26.11
C PHE A 673 -17.52 42.38 -25.33
N PRO A 674 -17.55 42.43 -23.97
CA PRO A 674 -16.56 43.17 -23.17
C PRO A 674 -15.09 42.85 -23.48
N VAL A 675 -14.78 41.62 -23.87
CA VAL A 675 -13.41 41.22 -24.25
C VAL A 675 -13.03 41.77 -25.62
N TYR A 676 -13.96 41.84 -26.57
CA TYR A 676 -13.73 42.51 -27.86
C TYR A 676 -13.50 44.01 -27.71
N GLU A 677 -14.28 44.68 -26.88
CA GLU A 677 -14.10 46.10 -26.55
C GLU A 677 -12.73 46.36 -25.90
N ALA A 678 -12.34 45.51 -24.93
CA ALA A 678 -11.02 45.59 -24.30
C ALA A 678 -9.87 45.38 -25.30
N GLN A 679 -10.02 44.47 -26.27
CA GLN A 679 -9.04 44.23 -27.34
C GLN A 679 -8.92 45.40 -28.34
N ARG A 680 -9.97 46.21 -28.50
CA ARG A 680 -9.98 47.43 -29.37
C ARG A 680 -9.49 48.68 -28.65
N GLY A 681 -9.31 48.63 -27.34
CA GLY A 681 -8.90 49.77 -26.52
C GLY A 681 -10.04 50.52 -25.84
N ASN A 682 -11.29 50.11 -26.06
CA ASN A 682 -12.51 50.79 -25.59
C ASN A 682 -13.12 50.16 -24.32
N GLY A 683 -12.58 49.04 -23.85
CA GLY A 683 -13.08 48.34 -22.65
C GLY A 683 -12.81 49.10 -21.35
N LYS A 684 -13.71 48.97 -20.37
CA LYS A 684 -13.56 49.55 -19.02
C LYS A 684 -12.24 49.10 -18.37
N ARG A 685 -11.57 50.00 -17.62
CA ARG A 685 -10.26 49.76 -17.00
C ARG A 685 -10.19 48.46 -16.20
N TYR A 686 -11.14 48.24 -15.28
CA TYR A 686 -11.18 47.02 -14.46
C TYR A 686 -11.35 45.73 -15.28
N VAL A 687 -11.97 45.79 -16.47
CA VAL A 687 -12.10 44.63 -17.36
C VAL A 687 -10.76 44.33 -18.03
N ARG A 688 -10.02 45.37 -18.44
CA ARG A 688 -8.69 45.22 -19.06
C ARG A 688 -7.68 44.65 -18.06
N GLU A 689 -7.70 45.14 -16.82
CA GLU A 689 -6.86 44.63 -15.72
C GLU A 689 -7.13 43.14 -15.47
N ARG A 690 -8.39 42.75 -15.24
CA ARG A 690 -8.77 41.32 -15.06
C ARG A 690 -8.39 40.41 -16.22
N ILE A 691 -8.44 40.91 -17.46
CA ILE A 691 -8.00 40.14 -18.64
C ILE A 691 -6.48 39.95 -18.60
N LEU A 692 -5.72 41.01 -18.31
CA LEU A 692 -4.26 40.94 -18.26
C LEU A 692 -3.78 40.01 -17.12
N ASP A 693 -4.42 40.07 -15.96
CA ASP A 693 -4.15 39.18 -14.83
C ASP A 693 -4.34 37.71 -15.24
N PHE A 694 -5.50 37.39 -15.83
CA PHE A 694 -5.77 36.04 -16.35
C PHE A 694 -4.74 35.59 -17.39
N LEU A 695 -4.35 36.46 -18.33
CA LEU A 695 -3.36 36.12 -19.36
C LEU A 695 -1.96 35.89 -18.77
N ASN A 696 -1.58 36.65 -17.73
CA ASN A 696 -0.32 36.46 -17.02
C ASN A 696 -0.33 35.14 -16.22
N ASP A 697 -1.39 34.87 -15.48
CA ASP A 697 -1.55 33.61 -14.73
C ASP A 697 -1.50 32.40 -15.66
N GLU A 698 -2.20 32.47 -16.80
CA GLU A 698 -2.22 31.40 -17.78
C GLU A 698 -0.86 31.23 -18.47
N LYS A 699 -0.14 32.33 -18.74
CA LYS A 699 1.24 32.28 -19.23
C LYS A 699 2.14 31.51 -18.25
N GLU A 700 2.12 31.86 -16.97
CA GLU A 700 2.96 31.20 -15.95
C GLU A 700 2.61 29.71 -15.82
N ARG A 701 1.31 29.37 -15.79
CA ARG A 701 0.86 27.96 -15.79
C ARG A 701 1.35 27.19 -17.01
N MET A 702 1.29 27.79 -18.19
CA MET A 702 1.80 27.16 -19.42
C MET A 702 3.33 26.98 -19.39
N LEU A 703 4.07 27.92 -18.80
CA LEU A 703 5.53 27.80 -18.65
C LEU A 703 5.90 26.67 -17.70
N GLU A 704 5.25 26.59 -16.54
CA GLU A 704 5.47 25.52 -15.56
C GLU A 704 5.19 24.13 -16.17
N LYS A 705 4.03 23.97 -16.82
CA LYS A 705 3.69 22.75 -17.57
C LYS A 705 4.72 22.46 -18.66
N GLY A 706 5.15 23.49 -19.39
CA GLY A 706 6.10 23.36 -20.48
C GLY A 706 7.45 22.82 -20.06
N GLU A 707 8.01 23.36 -18.97
CA GLU A 707 9.29 22.87 -18.42
C GLU A 707 9.16 21.43 -17.92
N ARG A 708 8.06 21.08 -17.23
CA ARG A 708 7.78 19.70 -16.82
C ARG A 708 7.69 18.74 -18.00
N ILE A 709 6.94 19.11 -19.04
CA ILE A 709 6.84 18.31 -20.27
C ILE A 709 8.21 18.13 -20.90
N LEU A 710 8.99 19.21 -21.02
CA LEU A 710 10.30 19.16 -21.64
C LEU A 710 11.27 18.24 -20.86
N ASP A 711 11.22 18.25 -19.53
CA ASP A 711 11.97 17.31 -18.68
C ASP A 711 11.58 15.86 -19.00
N ILE A 712 10.28 15.53 -19.01
CA ILE A 712 9.76 14.20 -19.36
C ILE A 712 10.24 13.77 -20.76
N LEU A 713 10.15 14.63 -21.77
CA LEU A 713 10.59 14.30 -23.13
C LEU A 713 12.10 14.05 -23.21
N ASN A 714 12.92 14.81 -22.46
CA ASN A 714 14.36 14.60 -22.40
C ASN A 714 14.71 13.30 -21.67
N LYS A 715 14.03 13.00 -20.55
CA LYS A 715 14.17 11.75 -19.80
C LYS A 715 13.83 10.54 -20.66
N MET A 716 12.69 10.57 -21.34
CA MET A 716 12.27 9.50 -22.28
C MET A 716 13.24 9.35 -23.46
N TYR A 717 13.77 10.46 -23.99
CA TYR A 717 14.79 10.41 -25.05
C TYR A 717 16.09 9.74 -24.61
N ASN A 718 16.49 9.93 -23.34
CA ASN A 718 17.68 9.31 -22.76
C ASN A 718 17.40 7.96 -22.10
N SER A 719 16.14 7.51 -22.09
CA SER A 719 15.73 6.29 -21.40
C SER A 719 16.41 5.05 -21.96
N GLU A 720 16.76 4.10 -21.10
CA GLU A 720 17.37 2.83 -21.51
C GLU A 720 16.32 1.75 -21.86
N MET A 721 15.18 2.19 -22.42
CA MET A 721 14.07 1.34 -22.87
C MET A 721 14.03 1.13 -24.39
N ILE A 722 13.50 -0.02 -24.79
CA ILE A 722 12.99 -0.27 -26.13
C ILE A 722 11.52 -0.68 -26.07
N LEU A 723 10.85 -0.45 -27.19
CA LEU A 723 9.50 -0.90 -27.43
C LEU A 723 9.51 -2.23 -28.16
N THR A 724 8.73 -3.20 -27.69
CA THR A 724 8.52 -4.46 -28.39
C THR A 724 7.03 -4.75 -28.55
N LYS A 725 6.64 -5.29 -29.70
CA LYS A 725 5.23 -5.59 -29.99
C LYS A 725 4.91 -7.03 -29.69
N VAL A 726 3.79 -7.27 -29.00
CA VAL A 726 3.23 -8.60 -28.78
C VAL A 726 2.82 -9.20 -30.12
N ASP A 727 3.38 -10.36 -30.45
CA ASP A 727 3.07 -11.12 -31.66
C ASP A 727 1.98 -12.14 -31.43
N SER A 728 2.06 -12.82 -30.28
CA SER A 728 1.11 -13.86 -29.88
C SER A 728 1.01 -13.96 -28.36
N LYS A 729 -0.19 -14.30 -27.88
CA LYS A 729 -0.45 -14.72 -26.51
C LYS A 729 -1.18 -16.06 -26.56
N SER A 730 -0.67 -17.07 -25.86
CA SER A 730 -1.32 -18.38 -25.76
C SER A 730 -1.50 -18.80 -24.31
N VAL A 731 -2.61 -19.47 -24.01
CA VAL A 731 -2.82 -20.10 -22.71
C VAL A 731 -1.88 -21.31 -22.60
N GLN A 732 -1.28 -21.48 -21.43
CA GLN A 732 -0.43 -22.63 -21.10
C GLN A 732 -0.89 -23.22 -19.76
N GLN A 733 -0.59 -24.51 -19.56
CA GLN A 733 -0.75 -25.13 -18.26
C GLN A 733 0.16 -24.41 -17.24
N GLY A 734 -0.36 -24.28 -16.04
CA GLY A 734 0.34 -23.67 -14.93
C GLY A 734 1.48 -24.55 -14.39
N GLY A 735 2.00 -24.19 -13.21
CA GLY A 735 3.26 -24.67 -12.66
C GLY A 735 3.66 -23.85 -11.44
N SER A 736 4.94 -23.91 -11.06
CA SER A 736 5.51 -23.01 -10.06
C SER A 736 5.84 -21.66 -10.72
N PHE A 737 5.38 -20.60 -10.08
CA PHE A 737 5.62 -19.22 -10.46
C PHE A 737 6.23 -18.46 -9.30
N TYR A 738 7.04 -17.47 -9.63
CA TYR A 738 7.80 -16.70 -8.68
C TYR A 738 7.55 -15.21 -8.89
N ASP A 739 7.64 -14.45 -7.81
CA ASP A 739 7.66 -13.00 -7.86
C ASP A 739 8.73 -12.43 -6.91
N LEU A 740 9.16 -11.20 -7.19
CA LEU A 740 10.23 -10.51 -6.47
C LEU A 740 9.73 -9.22 -5.86
N THR A 741 10.08 -8.97 -4.60
CA THR A 741 9.87 -7.69 -3.95
C THR A 741 11.05 -6.76 -4.17
N MET A 742 10.84 -5.79 -5.06
CA MET A 742 11.76 -4.73 -5.43
C MET A 742 11.24 -3.37 -4.90
N PRO A 743 11.67 -2.91 -3.71
CA PRO A 743 11.04 -1.78 -3.03
C PRO A 743 11.18 -0.44 -3.79
N LYS A 744 12.36 -0.10 -4.31
CA LYS A 744 12.63 1.21 -4.91
C LYS A 744 12.24 1.24 -6.38
N ASN A 745 12.53 0.18 -7.12
CA ASN A 745 12.26 0.12 -8.56
C ASN A 745 10.80 -0.22 -8.88
N GLU A 746 10.11 -0.92 -7.97
CA GLU A 746 8.74 -1.44 -8.15
C GLU A 746 8.58 -2.31 -9.42
N SER A 747 9.69 -2.78 -9.97
CA SER A 747 9.79 -3.58 -11.18
C SER A 747 11.10 -4.38 -11.18
N PHE A 748 11.13 -5.46 -11.94
CA PHE A 748 12.35 -6.23 -12.21
C PHE A 748 12.49 -6.53 -13.71
N ILE A 749 13.69 -6.95 -14.13
CA ILE A 749 13.98 -7.31 -15.52
C ILE A 749 13.95 -8.83 -15.67
N ALA A 750 13.01 -9.32 -16.49
CA ALA A 750 12.71 -10.73 -16.69
C ALA A 750 12.73 -11.08 -18.18
N ASN A 751 13.61 -12.00 -18.62
CA ASN A 751 13.77 -12.35 -20.04
C ASN A 751 13.91 -11.10 -20.96
N CYS A 752 14.63 -10.08 -20.49
CA CYS A 752 14.82 -8.75 -21.11
C CYS A 752 13.60 -7.79 -21.05
N LEU A 753 12.41 -8.24 -20.63
CA LEU A 753 11.23 -7.40 -20.43
C LEU A 753 11.28 -6.71 -19.07
N ILE A 754 10.65 -5.54 -18.97
CA ILE A 754 10.44 -4.86 -17.69
C ILE A 754 9.07 -5.30 -17.17
N VAL A 755 9.05 -5.91 -16.00
CA VAL A 755 7.85 -6.51 -15.40
C VAL A 755 7.57 -5.92 -14.02
N HIS A 756 6.29 -5.88 -13.64
CA HIS A 756 5.84 -5.30 -12.38
C HIS A 756 6.08 -6.26 -11.19
N ASN A 757 6.29 -5.73 -9.99
CA ASN A 757 6.45 -6.46 -8.71
C ASN A 757 5.12 -6.49 -7.91
N SER A 758 4.77 -7.58 -7.21
CA SER A 758 3.52 -7.66 -6.44
C SER A 758 3.48 -6.87 -5.10
N ALA A 759 4.58 -6.68 -4.37
CA ALA A 759 4.54 -6.48 -2.92
C ALA A 759 4.17 -5.07 -2.42
N ARG A 760 4.67 -3.97 -3.01
CA ARG A 760 4.36 -2.60 -2.51
C ARG A 760 2.98 -2.08 -2.88
N ARG A 761 2.30 -2.75 -3.81
CA ARG A 761 0.95 -2.41 -4.25
C ARG A 761 -0.09 -2.72 -3.18
N TYR A 762 0.09 -3.79 -2.40
CA TYR A 762 -0.89 -4.15 -1.38
C TYR A 762 -0.86 -3.16 -0.23
N GLU A 763 0.30 -2.84 0.35
CA GLU A 763 0.39 -1.84 1.43
C GLU A 763 -0.13 -0.47 0.99
N ARG A 764 0.29 0.06 -0.18
CA ARG A 764 -0.20 1.37 -0.66
C ARG A 764 -1.68 1.36 -1.04
N LEU A 765 -2.18 0.32 -1.70
CA LEU A 765 -3.62 0.24 -2.00
C LEU A 765 -4.45 0.01 -0.73
N ILE A 766 -3.88 -0.64 0.29
CA ILE A 766 -4.50 -0.81 1.60
C ILE A 766 -4.53 0.55 2.30
N GLU A 767 -3.41 1.25 2.41
CA GLU A 767 -3.33 2.60 3.00
C GLU A 767 -4.25 3.58 2.27
N GLU A 768 -4.17 3.70 0.94
CA GLU A 768 -5.04 4.58 0.16
C GLU A 768 -6.53 4.19 0.26
N SER A 769 -6.84 2.88 0.34
CA SER A 769 -8.22 2.42 0.48
C SER A 769 -8.75 2.61 1.90
N ILE A 770 -7.90 2.50 2.91
CA ILE A 770 -8.19 2.78 4.32
C ILE A 770 -8.37 4.30 4.51
N GLU A 771 -7.51 5.14 3.96
CA GLU A 771 -7.66 6.60 3.99
C GLU A 771 -8.96 7.05 3.30
N LYS A 772 -9.28 6.49 2.12
CA LYS A 772 -10.57 6.75 1.44
C LYS A 772 -11.75 6.26 2.27
N TYR A 773 -11.59 5.14 2.96
CA TYR A 773 -12.62 4.60 3.85
C TYR A 773 -12.85 5.52 5.05
N TYR A 774 -11.80 5.95 5.73
CA TYR A 774 -11.85 6.93 6.82
C TYR A 774 -12.42 8.28 6.37
N LYS A 775 -12.05 8.76 5.18
CA LYS A 775 -12.64 9.98 4.60
C LYS A 775 -14.15 9.86 4.43
N ARG A 776 -14.64 8.72 3.92
CA ARG A 776 -16.09 8.46 3.78
C ARG A 776 -16.81 8.41 5.13
N ILE A 777 -16.16 7.90 6.18
CA ILE A 777 -16.72 7.94 7.54
C ILE A 777 -16.79 9.37 8.04
N GLY A 778 -15.72 10.17 7.86
CA GLY A 778 -15.70 11.57 8.26
C GLY A 778 -16.74 12.42 7.53
N GLU A 779 -16.90 12.24 6.22
CA GLU A 779 -17.96 12.88 5.43
C GLU A 779 -19.36 12.50 5.93
N ALA A 780 -19.56 11.23 6.32
CA ALA A 780 -20.83 10.79 6.91
C ALA A 780 -21.06 11.37 8.31
N MET A 781 -20.02 11.51 9.12
CA MET A 781 -20.09 12.20 10.41
C MET A 781 -20.49 13.66 10.22
N ASP A 782 -19.91 14.34 9.24
CA ASP A 782 -20.20 15.74 8.95
C ASP A 782 -21.65 15.93 8.49
N GLU A 783 -22.11 15.09 7.56
CA GLU A 783 -23.48 15.09 7.06
C GLU A 783 -24.50 14.90 8.20
N ILE A 784 -24.24 13.95 9.09
CA ILE A 784 -25.17 13.54 10.14
C ILE A 784 -25.09 14.47 11.36
N PHE A 785 -23.91 14.71 11.90
CA PHE A 785 -23.75 15.31 13.23
C PHE A 785 -23.71 16.84 13.23
N VAL A 786 -23.19 17.50 12.18
CA VAL A 786 -23.09 18.98 12.13
C VAL A 786 -24.46 19.65 12.20
N ASN A 787 -25.49 19.01 11.64
CA ASN A 787 -26.84 19.57 11.58
C ASN A 787 -27.72 19.21 12.78
N ILE A 788 -27.20 18.46 13.77
CA ILE A 788 -27.97 18.07 14.96
C ILE A 788 -27.96 19.21 15.98
N LYS A 789 -29.11 19.87 16.13
CA LYS A 789 -29.32 20.86 17.20
C LYS A 789 -29.19 20.19 18.57
N GLY A 790 -28.28 20.70 19.40
CA GLY A 790 -28.08 20.22 20.77
C GLY A 790 -27.10 19.05 20.92
N LEU A 791 -26.29 18.75 19.89
CA LEU A 791 -25.20 17.77 19.99
C LEU A 791 -24.13 18.24 20.97
N LYS A 792 -23.88 17.48 22.03
CA LYS A 792 -22.88 17.78 23.07
C LYS A 792 -21.47 17.32 22.70
N GLY A 793 -21.39 16.20 22.00
CA GLY A 793 -20.15 15.64 21.49
C GLY A 793 -20.31 14.22 20.96
N ILE A 794 -19.22 13.66 20.46
CA ILE A 794 -19.18 12.35 19.79
C ILE A 794 -18.20 11.44 20.51
N ILE A 795 -18.56 10.17 20.68
CA ILE A 795 -17.69 9.13 21.25
C ILE A 795 -17.38 8.12 20.15
N VAL A 796 -16.10 7.80 19.99
CA VAL A 796 -15.62 6.86 18.97
C VAL A 796 -15.18 5.56 19.65
N GLY A 797 -15.59 4.40 19.14
CA GLY A 797 -15.21 3.10 19.70
C GLY A 797 -14.84 2.06 18.66
N GLY A 798 -14.22 0.97 19.10
CA GLY A 798 -13.83 -0.15 18.23
C GLY A 798 -12.88 -1.17 18.86
N PRO A 799 -12.83 -2.41 18.34
CA PRO A 799 -12.02 -3.52 18.88
C PRO A 799 -10.53 -3.53 18.52
N GLY A 800 -10.10 -2.65 17.62
CA GLY A 800 -8.72 -2.64 17.12
C GLY A 800 -8.15 -1.24 16.93
N PRO A 801 -6.94 -1.12 16.34
CA PRO A 801 -6.20 0.14 16.20
C PRO A 801 -6.84 1.15 15.22
N ALA A 802 -7.89 0.73 14.49
CA ALA A 802 -8.51 1.52 13.44
C ALA A 802 -9.11 2.84 13.95
N LYS A 803 -9.63 2.86 15.18
CA LYS A 803 -10.18 4.07 15.81
C LYS A 803 -9.09 5.08 16.15
N GLU A 804 -7.92 4.62 16.59
CA GLU A 804 -6.77 5.47 16.88
C GLU A 804 -6.23 6.10 15.59
N ASP A 805 -6.13 5.33 14.52
CA ASP A 805 -5.64 5.81 13.22
C ASP A 805 -6.63 6.79 12.57
N PHE A 806 -7.93 6.52 12.66
CA PHE A 806 -8.98 7.46 12.28
C PHE A 806 -8.86 8.80 13.05
N MET A 807 -8.60 8.74 14.35
CA MET A 807 -8.45 9.92 15.22
C MET A 807 -7.16 10.70 14.97
N LYS A 808 -6.09 10.06 14.49
CA LYS A 808 -4.86 10.75 14.03
C LYS A 808 -5.10 11.53 12.75
N LEU A 809 -5.82 10.94 11.80
CA LEU A 809 -6.09 11.54 10.48
C LEU A 809 -7.11 12.68 10.54
N LYS A 810 -8.02 12.67 11.53
CA LYS A 810 -9.08 13.67 11.73
C LYS A 810 -9.84 14.03 10.42
N PRO A 811 -10.39 13.05 9.68
CA PRO A 811 -10.99 13.29 8.37
C PRO A 811 -12.40 13.90 8.41
N PHE A 812 -12.77 14.56 9.52
CA PHE A 812 -14.10 15.10 9.82
C PHE A 812 -14.00 16.59 10.19
N ASN A 813 -15.11 17.31 10.11
CA ASN A 813 -15.21 18.74 10.34
C ASN A 813 -14.73 19.13 11.76
N TYR A 814 -13.90 20.16 11.83
CA TYR A 814 -13.32 20.69 13.06
C TYR A 814 -14.36 21.18 14.09
N GLN A 815 -15.61 21.42 13.67
CA GLN A 815 -16.71 21.82 14.55
C GLN A 815 -17.26 20.65 15.38
N LEU A 816 -16.96 19.41 15.01
CA LEU A 816 -17.40 18.23 15.75
C LEU A 816 -16.49 18.01 16.96
N ASN A 817 -17.08 18.04 18.16
CA ASN A 817 -16.37 17.81 19.41
C ASN A 817 -16.30 16.31 19.73
N ILE A 818 -15.11 15.74 19.84
CA ILE A 818 -14.90 14.33 20.22
C ILE A 818 -14.64 14.25 21.72
N LEU A 819 -15.52 13.57 22.46
CA LEU A 819 -15.45 13.43 23.92
C LEU A 819 -14.46 12.36 24.36
N GLY A 820 -14.28 11.30 23.56
CA GLY A 820 -13.35 10.23 23.91
C GLY A 820 -13.31 9.08 22.89
N VAL A 821 -12.31 8.22 23.07
CA VAL A 821 -12.09 7.00 22.30
C VAL A 821 -12.14 5.79 23.25
N VAL A 822 -12.92 4.77 22.92
CA VAL A 822 -13.21 3.65 23.82
C VAL A 822 -13.02 2.30 23.12
N ASP A 823 -12.35 1.36 23.78
CA ASP A 823 -12.25 -0.02 23.29
C ASP A 823 -13.59 -0.76 23.43
N THR A 824 -14.09 -1.35 22.34
CA THR A 824 -15.28 -2.21 22.31
C THR A 824 -14.94 -3.61 21.79
N GLY A 825 -15.75 -4.63 22.02
CA GLY A 825 -15.54 -5.98 21.47
C GLY A 825 -16.05 -6.15 20.04
N TYR A 826 -16.97 -5.30 19.58
CA TYR A 826 -17.70 -5.44 18.32
C TYR A 826 -17.96 -4.08 17.64
N THR A 827 -18.34 -4.10 16.35
CA THR A 827 -18.54 -2.91 15.49
C THR A 827 -19.96 -2.64 14.99
N GLU A 828 -20.84 -3.64 15.13
CA GLU A 828 -22.23 -3.57 14.70
C GLU A 828 -23.14 -3.02 15.82
N GLU A 829 -24.41 -3.43 15.84
CA GLU A 829 -25.39 -2.97 16.83
C GLU A 829 -25.00 -3.34 18.26
N TYR A 830 -24.33 -4.49 18.43
CA TYR A 830 -23.74 -4.89 19.71
C TYR A 830 -22.61 -3.97 20.15
N GLY A 831 -21.79 -3.50 19.20
CA GLY A 831 -20.72 -2.53 19.46
C GLY A 831 -21.27 -1.19 19.95
N ILE A 832 -22.38 -0.71 19.37
CA ILE A 832 -23.05 0.53 19.81
C ILE A 832 -23.63 0.39 21.22
N LYS A 833 -24.24 -0.76 21.54
CA LYS A 833 -24.75 -1.04 22.88
C LYS A 833 -23.63 -1.07 23.92
N GLU A 834 -22.52 -1.73 23.61
CA GLU A 834 -21.34 -1.79 24.48
C GLU A 834 -20.70 -0.40 24.65
N LEU A 835 -20.56 0.35 23.56
CA LEU A 835 -20.03 1.72 23.59
C LEU A 835 -20.91 2.63 24.47
N THR A 836 -22.23 2.46 24.41
CA THR A 836 -23.17 3.27 25.22
C THR A 836 -22.93 3.04 26.71
N GLY A 837 -22.76 1.78 27.16
CA GLY A 837 -22.47 1.49 28.56
C GLY A 837 -21.09 2.00 28.99
N LYS A 838 -20.07 1.84 28.15
CA LYS A 838 -18.70 2.33 28.43
C LYS A 838 -18.56 3.86 28.32
N ALA A 839 -19.52 4.52 27.69
CA ALA A 839 -19.56 5.97 27.54
C ALA A 839 -20.14 6.70 28.76
N GLU A 840 -20.83 6.00 29.66
CA GLU A 840 -21.46 6.60 30.84
C GLU A 840 -20.48 7.44 31.69
N PRO A 841 -19.24 6.99 31.99
CA PRO A 841 -18.29 7.80 32.75
C PRO A 841 -17.86 9.08 32.02
N LEU A 842 -17.71 9.03 30.69
CA LEU A 842 -17.30 10.19 29.87
C LEU A 842 -18.42 11.24 29.78
N ILE A 843 -19.67 10.79 29.76
CA ILE A 843 -20.85 11.67 29.78
C ILE A 843 -20.98 12.33 31.16
N ALA A 844 -20.84 11.56 32.23
CA ALA A 844 -20.89 12.07 33.59
C ALA A 844 -19.76 13.07 33.88
N GLU A 845 -18.53 12.80 33.41
CA GLU A 845 -17.41 13.75 33.52
C GLU A 845 -17.72 15.08 32.83
N GLN A 846 -18.33 15.05 31.64
CA GLN A 846 -18.68 16.26 30.90
C GLN A 846 -19.77 17.09 31.61
N GLU A 847 -20.74 16.43 32.24
CA GLU A 847 -21.79 17.07 33.05
C GLU A 847 -21.19 17.70 34.32
N ALA A 848 -20.32 16.97 35.04
CA ALA A 848 -19.61 17.48 36.21
C ALA A 848 -18.69 18.67 35.89
N VAL A 849 -18.00 18.67 34.73
CA VAL A 849 -17.18 19.81 34.27
C VAL A 849 -18.05 21.04 34.01
N LYS A 850 -19.25 20.87 33.45
CA LYS A 850 -20.19 21.98 33.23
C LYS A 850 -20.63 22.58 34.57
N GLU A 851 -20.98 21.75 35.55
CA GLU A 851 -21.36 22.18 36.89
C GLU A 851 -20.23 22.95 37.58
N LYS A 852 -19.01 22.39 37.55
CA LYS A 852 -17.80 23.04 38.09
C LYS A 852 -17.59 24.43 37.49
N LEU A 853 -17.63 24.57 36.16
CA LEU A 853 -17.45 25.87 35.51
C LEU A 853 -18.51 26.89 35.90
N LEU A 854 -19.74 26.43 36.12
CA LEU A 854 -20.87 27.26 36.52
C LEU A 854 -20.70 27.77 37.97
N VAL A 855 -20.35 26.88 38.90
CA VAL A 855 -20.07 27.22 40.30
C VAL A 855 -18.83 28.10 40.40
N ASP A 856 -17.74 27.79 39.70
CA ASP A 856 -16.52 28.63 39.63
C ASP A 856 -16.83 30.04 39.14
N LYS A 857 -17.69 30.17 38.11
CA LYS A 857 -18.12 31.47 37.59
C LYS A 857 -18.90 32.23 38.67
N PHE A 858 -19.85 31.58 39.34
CA PHE A 858 -20.58 32.16 40.45
C PHE A 858 -19.64 32.61 41.58
N MET A 859 -18.71 31.76 42.01
CA MET A 859 -17.73 32.08 43.05
C MET A 859 -16.87 33.29 42.69
N LYS A 860 -16.36 33.35 41.44
CA LYS A 860 -15.58 34.50 40.95
C LYS A 860 -16.36 35.80 40.98
N GLU A 861 -17.63 35.75 40.59
CA GLU A 861 -18.50 36.93 40.61
C GLU A 861 -18.85 37.33 42.05
N VAL A 862 -19.06 36.39 42.97
CA VAL A 862 -19.26 36.70 44.39
C VAL A 862 -18.02 37.35 45.01
N VAL A 863 -16.82 36.82 44.78
CA VAL A 863 -15.55 37.35 45.33
C VAL A 863 -15.26 38.76 44.82
N LYS A 864 -15.60 39.05 43.57
CA LYS A 864 -15.37 40.38 42.96
C LYS A 864 -16.44 41.40 43.30
N ASP A 865 -17.44 41.04 44.11
CA ASP A 865 -18.69 41.78 44.24
C ASP A 865 -19.27 42.16 42.85
N GLY A 866 -19.23 41.20 41.93
CA GLY A 866 -19.65 41.29 40.54
C GLY A 866 -21.12 40.94 40.35
N LEU A 867 -21.47 40.29 39.24
CA LEU A 867 -22.85 39.96 38.85
C LEU A 867 -23.33 38.63 39.46
N ALA A 868 -23.24 38.50 40.78
CA ALA A 868 -23.80 37.36 41.51
C ALA A 868 -24.44 37.81 42.82
N THR A 869 -25.44 37.05 43.27
CA THR A 869 -26.09 37.23 44.58
C THR A 869 -26.40 35.86 45.19
N TYR A 870 -26.50 35.77 46.50
CA TYR A 870 -26.66 34.51 47.23
C TYR A 870 -27.45 34.73 48.52
N GLY A 871 -28.05 33.65 49.01
CA GLY A 871 -28.99 33.72 50.13
C GLY A 871 -30.44 33.88 49.67
N GLU A 872 -31.36 33.32 50.45
CA GLU A 872 -32.78 33.23 50.06
C GLU A 872 -33.42 34.58 49.79
N LYS A 873 -33.17 35.58 50.65
CA LYS A 873 -33.83 36.89 50.54
C LYS A 873 -33.31 37.66 49.33
N GLU A 874 -31.99 37.72 49.20
CA GLU A 874 -31.30 38.49 48.17
C GLU A 874 -31.53 37.89 46.78
N VAL A 875 -31.51 36.55 46.65
CA VAL A 875 -31.84 35.85 45.41
C VAL A 875 -33.31 36.04 45.04
N ARG A 876 -34.23 35.97 46.02
CA ARG A 876 -35.66 36.20 45.78
C ARG A 876 -35.94 37.63 45.32
N GLU A 877 -35.37 38.63 45.98
CA GLU A 877 -35.52 40.04 45.56
C GLU A 877 -34.98 40.26 44.14
N ALA A 878 -33.85 39.62 43.80
CA ALA A 878 -33.29 39.67 42.46
C ALA A 878 -34.18 38.96 41.41
N LEU A 879 -34.81 37.83 41.76
CA LEU A 879 -35.76 37.12 40.91
C LEU A 879 -37.05 37.95 40.70
N GLU A 880 -37.59 38.55 41.77
CA GLU A 880 -38.79 39.40 41.71
C GLU A 880 -38.55 40.63 40.83
N SER A 881 -37.36 41.22 40.95
CA SER A 881 -36.88 42.35 40.14
C SER A 881 -36.41 41.94 38.73
N ASN A 882 -36.50 40.66 38.36
CA ASN A 882 -36.09 40.09 37.06
C ASN A 882 -34.63 40.41 36.65
N LYS A 883 -33.74 40.51 37.65
CA LYS A 883 -32.30 40.75 37.45
C LYS A 883 -31.51 39.47 37.24
N VAL A 884 -32.07 38.31 37.57
CA VAL A 884 -31.39 37.01 37.48
C VAL A 884 -31.31 36.52 36.04
N ASP A 885 -30.11 36.09 35.66
CA ASP A 885 -29.87 35.36 34.42
C ASP A 885 -30.06 33.85 34.61
N THR A 886 -29.35 33.31 35.61
CA THR A 886 -29.34 31.88 35.96
C THR A 886 -29.47 31.72 37.47
N LEU A 887 -30.48 30.97 37.91
CA LEU A 887 -30.68 30.56 39.30
C LEU A 887 -29.94 29.24 39.55
N LEU A 888 -29.19 29.17 40.65
CA LEU A 888 -28.44 28.00 41.10
C LEU A 888 -29.08 27.48 42.40
N LEU A 889 -29.54 26.24 42.39
CA LEU A 889 -30.13 25.56 43.55
C LEU A 889 -29.38 24.25 43.81
N SER A 890 -28.99 24.00 45.05
CA SER A 890 -28.40 22.71 45.41
C SER A 890 -29.47 21.63 45.56
N GLU A 891 -29.18 20.41 45.11
CA GLU A 891 -30.04 19.24 45.34
C GLU A 891 -30.18 18.90 46.82
N GLY A 892 -29.17 19.22 47.64
CA GLY A 892 -29.20 19.03 49.10
C GLY A 892 -29.94 20.13 49.87
N LEU A 893 -30.70 21.00 49.21
CA LEU A 893 -31.41 22.11 49.84
C LEU A 893 -32.67 21.63 50.59
N ASP A 894 -32.51 21.24 51.85
CA ASP A 894 -33.62 20.88 52.75
C ASP A 894 -34.03 22.08 53.63
N ILE A 895 -34.49 23.16 53.00
CA ILE A 895 -35.03 24.33 53.70
C ILE A 895 -36.48 24.52 53.30
N LYS A 896 -37.35 24.74 54.30
CA LYS A 896 -38.77 24.99 54.10
C LYS A 896 -39.12 26.43 54.43
N ARG A 897 -40.07 26.99 53.70
CA ARG A 897 -40.63 28.32 53.96
C ARG A 897 -42.04 28.18 54.51
N PHE A 898 -42.27 28.86 55.63
CA PHE A 898 -43.54 28.85 56.34
C PHE A 898 -44.25 30.18 56.12
N ALA A 899 -45.52 30.13 55.70
CA ALA A 899 -46.44 31.24 55.86
C ALA A 899 -47.17 31.03 57.19
N THR A 900 -47.04 31.98 58.10
CA THR A 900 -47.56 31.88 59.46
C THR A 900 -48.55 33.00 59.76
N GLU A 901 -49.58 32.71 60.55
CA GLU A 901 -50.61 33.67 60.96
C GLU A 901 -50.75 33.67 62.49
N CYS A 902 -50.70 34.86 63.10
CA CYS A 902 -50.82 35.00 64.55
C CYS A 902 -52.24 34.65 65.02
N SER A 903 -52.36 33.75 66.00
CA SER A 903 -53.66 33.36 66.56
C SER A 903 -54.40 34.50 67.27
N SER A 904 -53.70 35.54 67.72
CA SER A 904 -54.27 36.61 68.54
C SER A 904 -54.56 37.89 67.75
N CYS A 905 -53.68 38.30 66.83
CA CYS A 905 -53.83 39.55 66.08
C CYS A 905 -53.98 39.35 64.55
N ARG A 906 -54.09 38.10 64.07
CA ARG A 906 -54.22 37.71 62.65
C ARG A 906 -53.16 38.27 61.70
N LYS A 907 -52.01 38.71 62.22
CA LYS A 907 -50.90 39.22 61.39
C LYS A 907 -50.22 38.04 60.68
N ARG A 908 -49.97 38.17 59.38
CA ARG A 908 -49.28 37.16 58.55
C ARG A 908 -47.81 37.49 58.38
N GLU A 909 -46.95 36.48 58.53
CA GLU A 909 -45.51 36.57 58.29
C GLU A 909 -45.05 35.37 57.45
N GLN A 910 -44.14 35.60 56.51
CA GLN A 910 -43.55 34.56 55.67
C GLN A 910 -42.05 34.53 55.88
N GLY A 911 -41.47 33.34 56.05
CA GLY A 911 -40.04 33.21 56.24
C GLY A 911 -39.57 31.76 56.30
N VAL A 912 -38.26 31.58 56.22
CA VAL A 912 -37.57 30.28 56.30
C VAL A 912 -37.22 29.86 57.73
N ALA A 913 -37.61 30.66 58.73
CA ALA A 913 -37.42 30.36 60.15
C ALA A 913 -38.67 29.69 60.73
N GLU A 914 -38.48 28.78 61.69
CA GLU A 914 -39.60 28.13 62.38
C GLU A 914 -40.52 29.14 63.10
N PRO A 915 -41.82 28.86 63.19
CA PRO A 915 -42.80 29.79 63.76
C PRO A 915 -42.54 30.07 65.24
N GLY A 916 -42.20 31.32 65.57
CA GLY A 916 -42.01 31.80 66.94
C GLY A 916 -43.25 32.45 67.57
N MET A 917 -43.01 33.30 68.57
CA MET A 917 -44.03 34.20 69.12
C MET A 917 -44.15 35.47 68.27
N CYS A 918 -45.38 35.89 67.98
CA CYS A 918 -45.66 37.18 67.38
C CYS A 918 -45.28 38.31 68.36
N LYS A 919 -44.96 39.50 67.84
CA LYS A 919 -44.65 40.69 68.66
C LYS A 919 -45.76 41.09 69.66
N CYS A 920 -47.00 40.61 69.47
CA CYS A 920 -48.12 40.81 70.39
C CYS A 920 -48.24 39.73 71.50
N GLY A 921 -47.29 38.78 71.58
CA GLY A 921 -47.29 37.66 72.53
C GLY A 921 -48.11 36.43 72.09
N GLY A 922 -48.83 36.49 70.96
CA GLY A 922 -49.60 35.37 70.42
C GLY A 922 -48.74 34.36 69.65
N LYS A 923 -49.09 33.06 69.71
CA LYS A 923 -48.40 32.00 68.94
C LYS A 923 -48.67 32.14 67.44
N MET A 924 -47.63 32.06 66.63
CA MET A 924 -47.75 32.00 65.16
C MET A 924 -48.14 30.58 64.74
N LYS A 925 -49.20 30.43 63.95
CA LYS A 925 -49.62 29.13 63.38
C LYS A 925 -49.18 29.05 61.92
N VAL A 926 -48.61 27.93 61.50
CA VAL A 926 -48.32 27.67 60.07
C VAL A 926 -49.64 27.51 59.32
N VAL A 927 -49.80 28.28 58.26
CA VAL A 927 -50.94 28.25 57.33
C VAL A 927 -50.54 27.57 56.01
N GLU A 928 -49.27 27.71 55.60
CA GLU A 928 -48.73 27.11 54.39
C GLU A 928 -47.25 26.75 54.60
N GLU A 929 -46.83 25.59 54.11
CA GLU A 929 -45.44 25.09 54.13
C GLU A 929 -45.07 24.66 52.71
N LYS A 930 -43.95 25.16 52.19
CA LYS A 930 -43.41 24.80 50.87
C LYS A 930 -41.90 24.62 50.94
N GLU A 931 -41.37 23.71 50.13
CA GLU A 931 -39.92 23.57 49.93
C GLU A 931 -39.37 24.81 49.22
N LEU A 932 -38.26 25.34 49.74
CA LEU A 932 -37.69 26.57 49.24
C LEU A 932 -37.13 26.40 47.81
N SER A 933 -36.55 25.24 47.51
CA SER A 933 -36.07 24.86 46.18
C SER A 933 -37.20 24.93 45.15
N GLU A 934 -38.32 24.26 45.44
CA GLU A 934 -39.51 24.27 44.57
C GLU A 934 -40.06 25.69 44.39
N GLU A 935 -40.20 26.46 45.48
CA GLU A 935 -40.78 27.80 45.42
C GLU A 935 -39.92 28.76 44.58
N LEU A 936 -38.59 28.75 44.77
CA LEU A 936 -37.68 29.61 43.99
C LEU A 936 -37.59 29.17 42.52
N ALA A 937 -37.64 27.87 42.25
CA ALA A 937 -37.67 27.34 40.88
C ALA A 937 -38.98 27.74 40.16
N GLU A 938 -40.14 27.64 40.82
CA GLU A 938 -41.43 28.10 40.28
C GLU A 938 -41.41 29.62 40.01
N LEU A 939 -40.84 30.42 40.92
CA LEU A 939 -40.67 31.86 40.75
C LEU A 939 -39.77 32.20 39.56
N ALA A 940 -38.66 31.48 39.38
CA ALA A 940 -37.74 31.64 38.26
C ALA A 940 -38.36 31.22 36.92
N GLU A 941 -39.04 30.07 36.88
CA GLU A 941 -39.77 29.59 35.69
C GLU A 941 -40.84 30.62 35.25
N ALA A 942 -41.60 31.20 36.19
CA ALA A 942 -42.60 32.22 35.91
C ALA A 942 -42.01 33.51 35.28
N LYS A 943 -40.72 33.78 35.53
CA LYS A 943 -39.98 34.92 34.99
C LYS A 943 -39.14 34.56 33.75
N GLY A 944 -39.16 33.31 33.29
CA GLY A 944 -38.36 32.84 32.17
C GLY A 944 -36.85 32.80 32.47
N VAL A 945 -36.49 32.66 33.74
CA VAL A 945 -35.11 32.57 34.22
C VAL A 945 -34.65 31.11 34.14
N LYS A 946 -33.39 30.88 33.76
CA LYS A 946 -32.82 29.54 33.66
C LYS A 946 -32.51 29.00 35.07
N VAL A 947 -32.99 27.81 35.40
CA VAL A 947 -32.69 27.13 36.67
C VAL A 947 -31.70 26.00 36.42
N GLU A 948 -30.61 25.95 37.18
CA GLU A 948 -29.64 24.85 37.16
C GLU A 948 -29.55 24.25 38.58
N MET A 949 -29.79 22.94 38.67
CA MET A 949 -29.60 22.17 39.90
C MET A 949 -28.13 21.80 40.02
N ILE A 950 -27.56 21.93 41.22
CA ILE A 950 -26.16 21.62 41.51
C ILE A 950 -26.10 20.40 42.41
N SER A 951 -25.52 19.32 41.91
CA SER A 951 -25.35 18.07 42.65
C SER A 951 -24.37 18.25 43.80
N THR A 952 -24.62 17.57 44.92
CA THR A 952 -23.71 17.53 46.06
C THR A 952 -22.51 16.60 45.86
N ASP A 953 -22.53 15.78 44.80
CA ASP A 953 -21.50 14.76 44.56
C ASP A 953 -20.18 15.34 44.04
N THR A 954 -20.19 16.60 43.58
CA THR A 954 -18.99 17.33 43.18
C THR A 954 -18.41 18.14 44.36
N ALA A 955 -17.09 18.34 44.38
CA ALA A 955 -16.44 19.12 45.44
C ALA A 955 -16.96 20.58 45.46
N GLU A 956 -17.14 21.17 44.29
CA GLU A 956 -17.68 22.52 44.12
C GLU A 956 -19.17 22.60 44.49
N GLY A 957 -19.97 21.58 44.20
CA GLY A 957 -21.38 21.53 44.61
C GLY A 957 -21.56 21.36 46.12
N SER A 958 -20.71 20.55 46.75
CA SER A 958 -20.58 20.47 48.21
C SER A 958 -20.17 21.81 48.83
N GLU A 959 -19.23 22.54 48.22
CA GLU A 959 -18.82 23.88 48.67
C GLU A 959 -19.96 24.90 48.50
N PHE A 960 -20.71 24.82 47.41
CA PHE A 960 -21.87 25.68 47.16
C PHE A 960 -22.98 25.48 48.22
N LEU A 961 -23.28 24.23 48.59
CA LEU A 961 -24.22 23.93 49.65
C LEU A 961 -23.73 24.44 51.02
N ASN A 962 -22.49 24.14 51.38
CA ASN A 962 -21.95 24.46 52.71
C ASN A 962 -21.66 25.96 52.89
N GLY A 963 -21.15 26.64 51.85
CA GLY A 963 -20.76 28.04 51.89
C GLY A 963 -21.94 29.01 51.71
N PHE A 964 -22.90 28.67 50.84
CA PHE A 964 -23.99 29.56 50.44
C PHE A 964 -25.38 29.02 50.79
N ARG A 965 -25.44 27.96 51.61
CA ARG A 965 -26.66 27.25 51.98
C ARG A 965 -27.46 26.77 50.77
N GLY A 966 -26.80 26.50 49.65
CA GLY A 966 -27.39 25.91 48.45
C GLY A 966 -28.29 26.84 47.62
N VAL A 967 -28.26 28.16 47.85
CA VAL A 967 -29.08 29.14 47.09
C VAL A 967 -28.21 30.29 46.56
N GLY A 968 -28.13 30.41 45.24
CA GLY A 968 -27.32 31.44 44.57
C GLY A 968 -27.89 31.81 43.19
N ALA A 969 -27.51 32.96 42.66
CA ALA A 969 -27.93 33.42 41.35
C ALA A 969 -26.86 34.26 40.66
N LEU A 970 -26.71 34.05 39.35
CA LEU A 970 -25.97 34.93 38.46
C LEU A 970 -26.91 36.01 37.91
N LEU A 971 -26.47 37.26 37.95
CA LEU A 971 -27.27 38.42 37.55
C LEU A 971 -26.93 38.86 36.12
N ARG A 972 -27.92 39.42 35.41
CA ARG A 972 -27.73 40.08 34.11
C ARG A 972 -27.11 41.48 34.29
N TYR A 973 -27.48 42.15 35.37
CA TYR A 973 -27.06 43.49 35.77
C TYR A 973 -27.33 43.68 37.26
N LYS A 974 -26.62 44.61 37.91
CA LYS A 974 -26.83 44.98 39.32
C LYS A 974 -27.87 46.09 39.46
#